data_AF-A0A923CLL1-F1
#
_entry.id   AF-A0A923CLL1-F1
#
_cell.length_a   1.000
_cell.length_b   1.000
_cell.length_c   1.000
_cell.angle_alpha   90.00
_cell.angle_beta   90.00
_cell.angle_gamma   90.00
#
_symmetry.space_group_name_H-M   'P 1'
#
loop_
_entity.id
_entity.type
_entity.pdbx_description
1 polymer ?
#
loop_
_entity_poly.entity_id
_entity_poly.type
_entity_poly.pdbx_seq_one_letter_code
_entity_poly.pdbx_strand_id
1 'polypeptide(L)'
;MLNFNIRSSFTTRLIVGSLIALFLLSIPVAITAHWILRNNTINQAGVNALAQTEQIAQSVDRHLKEHLRDLVYTSRIEQSFGNYSAEEQTKLLQIMRDHTPGYLWIGVAAPDGTVLAALDDLLVGKSVAARPWFKQGLISPAIMDVHEAALLAALLPARAEEKYQFIDFTTPLKNQQDEIIGVIGIHLDWKYFIAEIEKDVFNTINPSAPTVILAKDGSLRMGNRLDLADFQDSTAWTAMAGFQKAVTGESNWSIETLSDGESYLVAFAPNNSAETDSLGGISATVTPLDTVASPISKALIGAIVALIIGTVATLLLVLALGRSLSAKASAYLDLVRKNDPKALEASMKELPTELQPISRDILDLTRGLTQKSLSLETALKSAKESYWVVEALIVQAPIPIAMFDTEMNYVAASSRWVQTFANGHKGSLVGKNHYDVVPNLHERWRQAHRAGLAGESLSATSDPWTSPDGYTIWLDWAIEPWLKPDGHRGGIILMCKDVTEERLIRDSLAESEERFKLAMEGSHDGLWDWQVGTNKVYFSPSWKRLLGYEDHELSNDFGTWERLTAPDDLEVAKKALADALDNPEKDSYEAEFCMAHKNGHWVHILAKALIVRDEHGKPTRVVGTHLDRTVQLELESRLRETAIAAKAEKDSNAEKSRFLATMSHEIRTPLNGIMGFARLLEMDLPPGELKEQAGYLVQSSETLSAILNDILDFSKLESGMVKLVDSPFLMEQLLKGSTELPRLTCESKGVKFELNNKLGEHQIYSGDMGRLRQILQNLLSNAIKFTSHGKVSLTVSNTQLNPNEDLITFEVSDTGLGIPKEKQSLLFKPFSQVHTDRENRFGGTGLGLSIVKSLINAMDGEIQLESEPGQGTQVMFSVTLKREHQLDSQGQERILPVRPLRVLVADDTPLNIKLIQTFLQKDAHWVDVAKDGKEALNKAMTEPYDFILLDIDMPKLSGYEVVEKIRSTTGPNQQCEIAALTGYAFDSDIERAVAAGFNYHFAKPIQFNLLLNRLAISSQNTK
;
A
#
# COMPACT_ATOMS: atom_id res chain seq x y z
N MET A 1 16.93 -62.18 -1.90
CA MET A 1 16.48 -63.06 -3.02
C MET A 1 16.33 -62.22 -4.27
N LEU A 2 17.30 -62.25 -5.18
CA LEU A 2 17.13 -61.98 -6.63
C LEU A 2 18.42 -62.44 -7.31
N ASN A 3 18.44 -63.72 -7.70
CA ASN A 3 19.53 -64.35 -8.42
C ASN A 3 19.56 -63.82 -9.87
N PHE A 4 20.26 -62.71 -10.10
CA PHE A 4 20.62 -62.30 -11.45
C PHE A 4 21.84 -63.09 -11.91
N ASN A 5 21.57 -64.18 -12.61
CA ASN A 5 22.58 -65.04 -13.24
C ASN A 5 23.03 -64.40 -14.55
N ILE A 6 23.83 -63.33 -14.45
CA ILE A 6 24.55 -62.73 -15.58
C ILE A 6 26.03 -63.04 -15.35
N ARG A 7 26.67 -63.77 -16.28
CA ARG A 7 28.14 -63.84 -16.38
C ARG A 7 28.66 -62.46 -16.78
N SER A 8 28.61 -61.48 -15.88
CA SER A 8 29.24 -60.18 -16.03
C SER A 8 30.65 -60.24 -15.42
N SER A 9 31.61 -59.57 -16.05
CA SER A 9 32.96 -59.44 -15.52
C SER A 9 32.94 -58.82 -14.11
N PHE A 10 33.94 -59.15 -13.30
CA PHE A 10 34.11 -58.61 -11.94
C PHE A 10 33.94 -57.08 -11.90
N THR A 11 34.41 -56.38 -12.93
CA THR A 11 34.29 -54.93 -13.11
C THR A 11 32.85 -54.43 -13.17
N THR A 12 31.92 -55.13 -13.84
CA THR A 12 30.52 -54.71 -13.91
C THR A 12 29.83 -54.80 -12.54
N ARG A 13 30.15 -55.83 -11.75
CA ARG A 13 29.59 -55.97 -10.40
C ARG A 13 30.15 -54.92 -9.44
N LEU A 14 31.42 -54.58 -9.59
CA LEU A 14 32.07 -53.53 -8.82
C LEU A 14 31.42 -52.16 -9.10
N ILE A 15 31.22 -51.81 -10.38
CA ILE A 15 30.60 -50.54 -10.79
C ILE A 15 29.15 -50.44 -10.29
N VAL A 16 28.35 -51.50 -10.46
CA VAL A 16 26.96 -51.52 -9.99
C VAL A 16 26.90 -51.45 -8.46
N GLY A 17 27.79 -52.17 -7.76
CA GLY A 17 27.90 -52.11 -6.31
C GLY A 17 28.29 -50.72 -5.79
N SER A 18 29.26 -50.05 -6.43
CA SER A 18 29.69 -48.70 -6.08
C SER A 18 28.58 -47.66 -6.31
N LEU A 19 27.80 -47.77 -7.39
CA LEU A 19 26.67 -46.88 -7.67
C LEU A 19 25.55 -47.05 -6.65
N ILE A 20 25.24 -48.29 -6.25
CA ILE A 20 24.25 -48.57 -5.20
C ILE A 20 24.73 -48.03 -3.85
N ALA A 21 26.01 -48.20 -3.52
CA ALA A 21 26.59 -47.68 -2.29
C ALA A 21 26.56 -46.14 -2.23
N LEU A 22 26.91 -45.46 -3.34
CA LEU A 22 26.82 -44.00 -3.44
C LEU A 22 25.38 -43.50 -3.28
N PHE A 23 24.42 -44.20 -3.88
CA PHE A 23 23.00 -43.90 -3.73
C PHE A 23 22.54 -44.06 -2.28
N LEU A 24 22.88 -45.17 -1.63
CA LEU A 24 22.53 -45.40 -0.22
C LEU A 24 23.16 -44.39 0.74
N LEU A 25 24.37 -43.90 0.44
CA LEU A 25 25.06 -42.85 1.22
C LEU A 25 24.45 -41.45 1.01
N SER A 26 23.85 -41.19 -0.16
CA SER A 26 23.26 -39.89 -0.47
C SER A 26 21.96 -39.61 0.30
N ILE A 27 21.21 -40.66 0.68
CA ILE A 27 19.92 -40.53 1.36
C ILE A 27 20.07 -39.92 2.77
N PRO A 28 20.94 -40.44 3.67
CA PRO A 28 21.15 -39.83 4.98
C PRO A 28 21.69 -38.39 4.90
N VAL A 29 22.54 -38.09 3.93
CA VAL A 29 23.09 -36.74 3.71
C VAL A 29 21.98 -35.78 3.30
N ALA A 30 21.10 -36.18 2.39
CA ALA A 30 19.94 -35.38 1.98
C ALA A 30 18.95 -35.16 3.13
N ILE A 31 18.68 -36.19 3.94
CA ILE A 31 17.82 -36.08 5.13
C ILE A 31 18.44 -35.11 6.15
N THR A 32 19.74 -35.22 6.41
CA THR A 32 20.45 -34.35 7.36
C THR A 32 20.48 -32.90 6.87
N ALA A 33 20.77 -32.69 5.58
CA ALA A 33 20.75 -31.37 4.97
C ALA A 33 19.35 -30.75 5.00
N HIS A 34 18.30 -31.53 4.74
CA HIS A 34 16.92 -31.08 4.87
C HIS A 34 16.59 -30.67 6.30
N TRP A 35 16.95 -31.49 7.29
CA TRP A 35 16.70 -31.19 8.69
C TRP A 35 17.40 -29.89 9.12
N ILE A 36 18.66 -29.69 8.72
CA ILE A 36 19.42 -28.46 8.99
C ILE A 36 18.78 -27.24 8.30
N LEU A 37 18.48 -27.34 7.01
CA LEU A 37 17.88 -26.24 6.24
C LEU A 37 16.51 -25.87 6.77
N ARG A 38 15.64 -26.85 7.01
CA ARG A 38 14.30 -26.65 7.57
C ARG A 38 14.38 -25.95 8.93
N ASN A 39 15.22 -26.43 9.85
CA ASN A 39 15.35 -25.83 11.17
C ASN A 39 15.92 -24.40 11.09
N ASN A 40 16.91 -24.17 10.23
CA ASN A 40 17.49 -22.83 10.08
C ASN A 40 16.49 -21.83 9.50
N THR A 41 15.68 -22.25 8.51
CA THR A 41 14.63 -21.41 7.94
C THR A 41 13.51 -21.13 8.93
N ILE A 42 13.09 -22.12 9.72
CA ILE A 42 12.10 -21.91 10.78
C ILE A 42 12.64 -20.93 11.84
N ASN A 43 13.90 -21.07 12.25
CA ASN A 43 14.53 -20.15 13.20
C ASN A 43 14.61 -18.72 12.65
N GLN A 44 15.01 -18.55 11.39
CA GLN A 44 15.04 -17.23 10.75
C GLN A 44 13.64 -16.63 10.62
N ALA A 45 12.64 -17.44 10.25
CA ALA A 45 11.25 -17.00 10.19
C ALA A 45 10.74 -16.56 11.57
N GLY A 46 11.12 -17.28 12.63
CA GLY A 46 10.83 -16.93 14.02
C GLY A 46 11.40 -15.58 14.44
N VAL A 47 12.69 -15.35 14.16
CA VAL A 47 13.35 -14.07 14.44
C VAL A 47 12.71 -12.92 13.66
N ASN A 48 12.38 -13.13 12.39
CA ASN A 48 11.74 -12.11 11.56
C ASN A 48 10.31 -11.79 12.05
N ALA A 49 9.52 -12.81 12.38
CA ALA A 49 8.19 -12.64 12.95
C ALA A 49 8.24 -11.89 14.29
N LEU A 50 9.24 -12.18 15.14
CA LEU A 50 9.45 -11.46 16.39
C LEU A 50 9.76 -9.97 16.16
N ALA A 51 10.72 -9.67 15.28
CA ALA A 51 11.08 -8.29 14.96
C ALA A 51 9.89 -7.50 14.38
N GLN A 52 9.09 -8.14 13.52
CA GLN A 52 7.85 -7.57 13.00
C GLN A 52 6.83 -7.31 14.13
N THR A 53 6.64 -8.27 15.04
CA THR A 53 5.70 -8.13 16.15
C THR A 53 6.12 -7.00 17.10
N GLU A 54 7.42 -6.82 17.33
CA GLU A 54 7.95 -5.70 18.13
C GLU A 54 7.72 -4.34 17.46
N GLN A 55 7.87 -4.24 16.14
CA GLN A 55 7.55 -3.01 15.42
C GLN A 55 6.07 -2.64 15.51
N ILE A 56 5.19 -3.65 15.46
CA ILE A 56 3.75 -3.46 15.63
C ILE A 56 3.45 -2.94 17.04
N ALA A 57 4.00 -3.60 18.07
CA ALA A 57 3.85 -3.16 19.46
C ALA A 57 4.33 -1.71 19.67
N GLN A 58 5.48 -1.34 19.12
CA GLN A 58 6.00 0.02 19.17
C GLN A 58 5.10 1.04 18.45
N SER A 59 4.48 0.66 17.33
CA SER A 59 3.56 1.53 16.61
C SER A 59 2.29 1.79 17.41
N VAL A 60 1.73 0.75 18.04
CA VAL A 60 0.58 0.87 18.95
C VAL A 60 0.92 1.81 20.11
N ASP A 61 2.06 1.58 20.78
CA ASP A 61 2.50 2.42 21.91
C ASP A 61 2.70 3.88 21.53
N ARG A 62 3.22 4.16 20.33
CA ARG A 62 3.45 5.52 19.84
C ARG A 62 2.14 6.29 19.70
N HIS A 63 1.14 5.73 19.02
CA HIS A 63 -0.14 6.41 18.82
C HIS A 63 -0.87 6.66 20.16
N LEU A 64 -0.82 5.69 21.07
CA LEU A 64 -1.38 5.86 22.42
C LEU A 64 -0.71 7.00 23.19
N LYS A 65 0.62 7.09 23.12
CA LYS A 65 1.37 8.19 23.76
C LYS A 65 1.06 9.55 23.12
N GLU A 66 0.85 9.60 21.81
CA GLU A 66 0.47 10.83 21.11
C GLU A 66 -0.88 11.35 21.60
N HIS A 67 -1.91 10.51 21.64
CA HIS A 67 -3.22 10.89 22.18
C HIS A 67 -3.17 11.33 23.66
N LEU A 68 -2.43 10.60 24.50
CA LEU A 68 -2.26 10.98 25.90
C LEU A 68 -1.54 12.32 26.04
N ARG A 69 -0.48 12.55 25.25
CA ARG A 69 0.27 13.80 25.26
C ARG A 69 -0.60 14.98 24.82
N ASP A 70 -1.39 14.80 23.78
CA ASP A 70 -2.29 15.83 23.27
C ASP A 70 -3.34 16.18 24.34
N LEU A 71 -3.91 15.18 25.01
CA LEU A 71 -4.82 15.39 26.13
C LEU A 71 -4.16 16.14 27.31
N VAL A 72 -2.95 15.74 27.71
CA VAL A 72 -2.19 16.41 28.78
C VAL A 72 -1.85 17.85 28.41
N TYR A 73 -1.54 18.09 27.14
CA TYR A 73 -1.25 19.43 26.65
C TYR A 73 -2.51 20.31 26.71
N THR A 74 -3.65 19.82 26.23
CA THR A 74 -4.90 20.58 26.29
C THR A 74 -5.38 20.81 27.71
N SER A 75 -5.20 19.83 28.62
CA SER A 75 -5.56 20.01 30.03
C SER A 75 -4.73 21.08 30.73
N ARG A 76 -3.56 21.45 30.20
CA ARG A 76 -2.72 22.55 30.73
C ARG A 76 -3.03 23.91 30.13
N ILE A 77 -3.56 23.97 28.91
CA ILE A 77 -3.99 25.23 28.29
C ILE A 77 -5.25 25.76 28.98
N GLU A 78 -6.12 24.85 29.43
CA GLU A 78 -7.41 25.15 30.03
C GLU A 78 -7.36 25.26 31.57
N GLN A 79 -6.36 25.96 32.11
CA GLN A 79 -6.24 26.21 33.55
C GLN A 79 -7.43 27.00 34.13
N SER A 80 -8.21 27.63 33.24
CA SER A 80 -9.41 28.39 33.54
C SER A 80 -10.71 27.60 33.34
N PHE A 81 -10.65 26.28 33.09
CA PHE A 81 -11.84 25.49 32.77
C PHE A 81 -12.97 25.69 33.78
N GLY A 82 -12.65 25.69 35.08
CA GLY A 82 -13.60 25.92 36.17
C GLY A 82 -14.17 27.35 36.25
N ASN A 83 -13.58 28.33 35.54
CA ASN A 83 -14.04 29.71 35.49
C ASN A 83 -15.00 29.98 34.33
N TYR A 84 -15.09 29.08 33.36
CA TYR A 84 -16.02 29.18 32.24
C TYR A 84 -17.44 28.77 32.65
N SER A 85 -18.44 29.40 32.04
CA SER A 85 -19.82 28.95 32.14
C SER A 85 -19.99 27.54 31.55
N ALA A 86 -21.05 26.83 31.93
CA ALA A 86 -21.32 25.49 31.41
C ALA A 86 -21.42 25.45 29.87
N GLU A 87 -21.92 26.53 29.26
CA GLU A 87 -22.04 26.67 27.80
C GLU A 87 -20.66 26.84 27.13
N GLU A 88 -19.77 27.64 27.74
CA GLU A 88 -18.39 27.81 27.28
C GLU A 88 -17.55 26.55 27.46
N GLN A 89 -17.70 25.85 28.58
CA GLN A 89 -17.06 24.55 28.83
C GLN A 89 -17.45 23.53 27.76
N THR A 90 -18.74 23.43 27.44
CA THR A 90 -19.24 22.51 26.41
C THR A 90 -18.71 22.88 25.02
N LYS A 91 -18.71 24.17 24.68
CA LYS A 91 -18.17 24.67 23.41
C LYS A 91 -16.68 24.37 23.27
N LEU A 92 -15.93 24.46 24.36
CA LEU A 92 -14.52 24.14 24.38
C LEU A 92 -14.26 22.64 24.16
N LEU A 93 -15.01 21.78 24.85
CA LEU A 93 -14.96 20.34 24.63
C LEU A 93 -15.35 19.95 23.20
N GLN A 94 -16.29 20.68 22.59
CA GLN A 94 -16.67 20.53 21.18
C GLN A 94 -15.50 20.83 20.23
N ILE A 95 -14.81 21.96 20.47
CA ILE A 95 -13.61 22.33 19.70
C ILE A 95 -12.54 21.25 19.84
N MET A 96 -12.31 20.73 21.05
CA MET A 96 -11.33 19.66 21.28
C MET A 96 -11.68 18.39 20.50
N ARG A 97 -12.94 17.96 20.49
CA ARG A 97 -13.39 16.80 19.70
C ARG A 97 -13.22 17.05 18.20
N ASP A 98 -13.62 18.21 17.71
CA ASP A 98 -13.59 18.50 16.27
C ASP A 98 -12.16 18.59 15.71
N HIS A 99 -11.17 18.90 16.56
CA HIS A 99 -9.74 18.90 16.20
C HIS A 99 -9.05 17.54 16.37
N THR A 100 -9.72 16.55 16.96
CA THR A 100 -9.15 15.20 17.15
C THR A 100 -10.15 14.13 16.70
N PRO A 101 -10.06 13.68 15.44
CA PRO A 101 -10.95 12.66 14.91
C PRO A 101 -10.87 11.37 15.74
N GLY A 102 -12.00 10.67 15.87
CA GLY A 102 -12.07 9.40 16.61
C GLY A 102 -12.54 9.50 18.07
N TYR A 103 -12.53 10.69 18.68
CA TYR A 103 -13.08 10.90 20.02
C TYR A 103 -14.61 10.84 19.98
N LEU A 104 -15.18 9.78 20.57
CA LEU A 104 -16.63 9.58 20.64
C LEU A 104 -17.24 10.25 21.87
N TRP A 105 -16.45 10.46 22.92
CA TRP A 105 -16.87 11.21 24.10
C TRP A 105 -15.69 11.95 24.71
N ILE A 106 -15.97 13.13 25.24
CA ILE A 106 -15.04 13.94 26.02
C ILE A 106 -15.83 14.64 27.13
N GLY A 107 -15.27 14.68 28.33
CA GLY A 107 -15.91 15.33 29.46
C GLY A 107 -14.97 15.62 30.61
N VAL A 108 -15.42 16.50 31.50
CA VAL A 108 -14.72 16.93 32.71
C VAL A 108 -15.56 16.59 33.92
N ALA A 109 -14.94 15.91 34.89
CA ALA A 109 -15.52 15.61 36.18
C ALA A 109 -14.85 16.42 37.29
N ALA A 110 -15.64 16.89 38.25
CA ALA A 110 -15.16 17.51 39.47
C ALA A 110 -14.37 16.52 40.35
N PRO A 111 -13.63 16.98 41.36
CA PRO A 111 -12.83 16.10 42.23
C PRO A 111 -13.67 15.09 43.03
N ASP A 112 -14.96 15.38 43.24
CA ASP A 112 -15.93 14.46 43.86
C ASP A 112 -16.49 13.41 42.88
N GLY A 113 -16.10 13.48 41.61
CA GLY A 113 -16.53 12.61 40.52
C GLY A 113 -17.83 13.01 39.85
N THR A 114 -18.41 14.19 40.13
CA THR A 114 -19.59 14.68 39.40
C THR A 114 -19.16 15.21 38.02
N VAL A 115 -19.75 14.71 36.93
CA VAL A 115 -19.48 15.23 35.57
C VAL A 115 -20.04 16.65 35.46
N LEU A 116 -19.16 17.63 35.23
CA LEU A 116 -19.49 19.06 35.16
C LEU A 116 -19.92 19.45 33.75
N ALA A 117 -19.16 19.01 32.75
CA ALA A 117 -19.41 19.29 31.34
C ALA A 117 -18.98 18.08 30.52
N ALA A 118 -19.77 17.77 29.50
CA ALA A 118 -19.48 16.71 28.55
C ALA A 118 -20.19 17.03 27.24
N LEU A 119 -19.66 16.49 26.15
CA LEU A 119 -20.20 16.74 24.83
C LEU A 119 -21.64 16.21 24.69
N ASP A 120 -22.52 16.98 24.03
CA ASP A 120 -23.97 16.71 23.89
C ASP A 120 -24.70 16.50 25.23
N ASP A 121 -24.21 17.10 26.32
CA ASP A 121 -24.70 16.94 27.70
C ASP A 121 -24.70 15.48 28.21
N LEU A 122 -23.95 14.58 27.55
CA LEU A 122 -23.92 13.18 27.92
C LEU A 122 -23.28 12.98 29.30
N LEU A 123 -24.05 12.40 30.21
CA LEU A 123 -23.65 12.10 31.59
C LEU A 123 -23.44 13.32 32.50
N VAL A 124 -23.75 14.54 32.06
CA VAL A 124 -23.67 15.74 32.91
C VAL A 124 -24.54 15.56 34.17
N GLY A 125 -23.95 15.88 35.33
CA GLY A 125 -24.57 15.69 36.66
C GLY A 125 -24.60 14.25 37.17
N LYS A 126 -24.09 13.26 36.43
CA LYS A 126 -23.90 11.89 36.93
C LYS A 126 -22.56 11.76 37.63
N SER A 127 -22.47 10.84 38.59
CA SER A 127 -21.23 10.54 39.31
C SER A 127 -20.43 9.43 38.61
N VAL A 128 -19.15 9.71 38.37
CA VAL A 128 -18.12 8.77 37.87
C VAL A 128 -17.08 8.42 38.95
N ALA A 129 -17.28 8.83 40.21
CA ALA A 129 -16.33 8.62 41.31
C ALA A 129 -15.88 7.16 41.53
N ALA A 130 -16.77 6.20 41.21
CA ALA A 130 -16.49 4.77 41.34
C ALA A 130 -15.64 4.21 40.18
N ARG A 131 -15.46 4.96 39.09
CA ARG A 131 -14.84 4.47 37.85
C ARG A 131 -13.31 4.41 37.97
N PRO A 132 -12.68 3.33 37.46
CA PRO A 132 -11.21 3.19 37.51
C PRO A 132 -10.47 4.33 36.82
N TRP A 133 -10.91 4.75 35.63
CA TRP A 133 -10.30 5.85 34.88
C TRP A 133 -10.30 7.15 35.70
N PHE A 134 -11.40 7.48 36.36
CA PHE A 134 -11.52 8.71 37.14
C PHE A 134 -10.55 8.71 38.34
N LYS A 135 -10.48 7.59 39.07
CA LYS A 135 -9.55 7.43 40.20
C LYS A 135 -8.10 7.57 39.75
N GLN A 136 -7.76 7.00 38.60
CA GLN A 136 -6.41 7.09 38.06
C GLN A 136 -6.09 8.50 37.56
N GLY A 137 -7.04 9.14 36.88
CA GLY A 137 -6.92 10.51 36.39
C GLY A 137 -6.79 11.57 37.49
N LEU A 138 -7.19 11.27 38.73
CA LEU A 138 -6.87 12.12 39.88
C LEU A 138 -5.39 12.02 40.29
N ILE A 139 -4.70 10.93 39.95
CA ILE A 139 -3.32 10.66 40.38
C ILE A 139 -2.34 11.11 39.29
N SER A 140 -2.56 10.67 38.06
CA SER A 140 -1.64 10.91 36.93
C SER A 140 -2.38 10.83 35.60
N PRO A 141 -1.80 11.37 34.51
CA PRO A 141 -2.22 11.02 33.17
C PRO A 141 -2.25 9.50 33.01
N ALA A 142 -3.30 8.99 32.35
CA ALA A 142 -3.51 7.57 32.21
C ALA A 142 -4.28 7.14 30.96
N ILE A 143 -3.97 5.93 30.52
CA ILE A 143 -4.67 5.26 29.41
C ILE A 143 -5.21 3.93 29.93
N MET A 144 -6.52 3.74 29.86
CA MET A 144 -7.18 2.52 30.34
C MET A 144 -7.32 1.47 29.25
N ASP A 145 -7.61 0.24 29.67
CA ASP A 145 -7.81 -0.89 28.75
C ASP A 145 -9.09 -0.71 27.92
N VAL A 146 -9.14 -1.44 26.80
CA VAL A 146 -10.27 -1.45 25.87
C VAL A 146 -11.48 -2.11 26.53
N HIS A 147 -12.61 -1.40 26.59
CA HIS A 147 -13.85 -1.96 27.12
C HIS A 147 -15.11 -1.44 26.44
N GLU A 148 -16.21 -2.18 26.60
CA GLU A 148 -17.55 -1.70 26.22
C GLU A 148 -18.02 -0.65 27.22
N ALA A 149 -18.30 0.59 26.77
CA ALA A 149 -18.92 1.60 27.62
C ALA A 149 -20.44 1.42 27.60
N ALA A 150 -20.98 0.58 28.48
CA ALA A 150 -22.41 0.22 28.51
C ALA A 150 -23.38 1.41 28.53
N LEU A 151 -23.00 2.53 29.15
CA LEU A 151 -23.80 3.77 29.21
C LEU A 151 -23.72 4.59 27.92
N LEU A 152 -22.52 4.72 27.35
CA LEU A 152 -22.29 5.53 26.14
C LEU A 152 -22.77 4.78 24.88
N ALA A 153 -22.54 3.47 24.82
CA ALA A 153 -22.95 2.61 23.71
C ALA A 153 -24.47 2.60 23.50
N ALA A 154 -25.26 2.79 24.57
CA ALA A 154 -26.72 2.90 24.49
C ALA A 154 -27.21 4.23 23.88
N LEU A 155 -26.35 5.24 23.85
CA LEU A 155 -26.65 6.60 23.39
C LEU A 155 -26.04 6.91 22.00
N LEU A 156 -25.15 6.05 21.51
CA LEU A 156 -24.55 6.13 20.18
C LEU A 156 -25.43 5.41 19.13
N PRO A 157 -25.38 5.81 17.83
CA PRO A 157 -26.12 5.15 16.76
C PRO A 157 -25.79 3.65 16.68
N ALA A 158 -26.80 2.80 16.44
CA ALA A 158 -26.58 1.36 16.33
C ALA A 158 -25.66 1.02 15.13
N ARG A 159 -24.61 0.24 15.38
CA ARG A 159 -23.76 -0.37 14.34
C ARG A 159 -24.36 -1.72 13.93
N ALA A 160 -24.40 -2.00 12.62
CA ALA A 160 -25.10 -3.15 12.06
C ALA A 160 -24.55 -4.52 12.50
N GLU A 161 -23.28 -4.59 12.94
CA GLU A 161 -22.59 -5.88 13.17
C GLU A 161 -21.66 -5.92 14.41
N GLU A 162 -21.40 -4.79 15.08
CA GLU A 162 -20.39 -4.72 16.17
C GLU A 162 -20.82 -3.78 17.30
N LYS A 163 -20.44 -4.12 18.53
CA LYS A 163 -20.60 -3.23 19.70
C LYS A 163 -19.48 -2.20 19.76
N TYR A 164 -19.75 -1.03 20.34
CA TYR A 164 -18.72 -0.04 20.58
C TYR A 164 -17.74 -0.47 21.69
N GLN A 165 -16.45 -0.34 21.38
CA GLN A 165 -15.35 -0.51 22.32
C GLN A 165 -14.52 0.78 22.34
N PHE A 166 -13.99 1.12 23.50
CA PHE A 166 -13.31 2.39 23.72
C PHE A 166 -12.01 2.21 24.48
N ILE A 167 -11.05 3.10 24.21
CA ILE A 167 -9.88 3.33 25.06
C ILE A 167 -10.17 4.61 25.85
N ASP A 168 -10.11 4.54 27.18
CA ASP A 168 -10.27 5.75 28.01
C ASP A 168 -8.91 6.42 28.21
N PHE A 169 -8.81 7.70 27.86
CA PHE A 169 -7.68 8.56 28.19
C PHE A 169 -8.11 9.53 29.28
N THR A 170 -7.25 9.77 30.26
CA THR A 170 -7.56 10.67 31.36
C THR A 170 -6.34 11.41 31.86
N THR A 171 -6.53 12.61 32.38
CA THR A 171 -5.47 13.38 33.03
C THR A 171 -6.06 14.30 34.10
N PRO A 172 -5.31 14.57 35.18
CA PRO A 172 -5.75 15.53 36.19
C PRO A 172 -5.83 16.92 35.57
N LEU A 173 -6.96 17.58 35.81
CA LEU A 173 -7.14 18.99 35.47
C LEU A 173 -6.70 19.82 36.66
N LYS A 174 -5.73 20.71 36.43
CA LYS A 174 -5.12 21.52 37.49
C LYS A 174 -5.35 23.01 37.27
N ASN A 175 -5.55 23.75 38.36
CA ASN A 175 -5.62 25.22 38.30
C ASN A 175 -4.21 25.84 38.20
N GLN A 176 -4.15 27.17 38.13
CA GLN A 176 -2.90 27.95 38.09
C GLN A 176 -2.00 27.73 39.33
N GLN A 177 -2.53 27.18 40.42
CA GLN A 177 -1.81 26.85 41.65
C GLN A 177 -1.34 25.38 41.71
N ASP A 178 -1.46 24.62 40.61
CA ASP A 178 -1.16 23.19 40.50
C ASP A 178 -2.06 22.28 41.38
N GLU A 179 -3.20 22.79 41.85
CA GLU A 179 -4.20 22.02 42.59
C GLU A 179 -5.15 21.31 41.63
N ILE A 180 -5.49 20.05 41.93
CA ILE A 180 -6.42 19.26 41.11
C ILE A 180 -7.84 19.79 41.31
N ILE A 181 -8.40 20.39 40.25
CA ILE A 181 -9.76 20.92 40.22
C ILE A 181 -10.74 20.00 39.49
N GLY A 182 -10.25 18.88 38.94
CA GLY A 182 -11.07 17.88 38.29
C GLY A 182 -10.24 16.86 37.51
N VAL A 183 -10.92 16.08 36.69
CA VAL A 183 -10.33 15.10 35.79
C VAL A 183 -10.99 15.28 34.43
N ILE A 184 -10.17 15.44 33.39
CA ILE A 184 -10.66 15.35 32.01
C ILE A 184 -10.52 13.90 31.53
N GLY A 185 -11.55 13.40 30.87
CA GLY A 185 -11.64 12.05 30.33
C GLY A 185 -12.08 12.07 28.88
N ILE A 186 -11.51 11.19 28.08
CA ILE A 186 -11.82 11.01 26.66
C ILE A 186 -12.03 9.53 26.38
N HIS A 187 -13.04 9.19 25.60
CA HIS A 187 -13.23 7.85 25.05
C HIS A 187 -12.92 7.87 23.55
N LEU A 188 -11.81 7.24 23.17
CA LEU A 188 -11.41 7.07 21.77
C LEU A 188 -12.07 5.80 21.21
N ASP A 189 -12.68 5.88 20.02
CA ASP A 189 -13.22 4.71 19.32
C ASP A 189 -12.10 3.73 19.00
N TRP A 190 -12.23 2.50 19.51
CA TRP A 190 -11.26 1.44 19.22
C TRP A 190 -11.14 1.19 17.71
N LYS A 191 -12.26 1.24 16.98
CA LYS A 191 -12.25 1.00 15.53
C LYS A 191 -11.48 2.07 14.76
N TYR A 192 -11.59 3.32 15.20
CA TYR A 192 -10.83 4.43 14.61
C TYR A 192 -9.34 4.28 14.89
N PHE A 193 -8.98 4.01 16.14
CA PHE A 193 -7.59 3.80 16.56
C PHE A 193 -6.93 2.64 15.81
N ILE A 194 -7.68 1.56 15.59
CA ILE A 194 -7.23 0.44 14.75
C ILE A 194 -6.98 0.89 13.30
N ALA A 195 -7.88 1.64 12.68
CA ALA A 195 -7.68 2.12 11.31
C ALA A 195 -6.42 3.00 11.17
N GLU A 196 -6.06 3.77 12.21
CA GLU A 196 -4.81 4.53 12.25
C GLU A 196 -3.57 3.61 12.31
N ILE A 197 -3.59 2.61 13.17
CA ILE A 197 -2.50 1.61 13.25
C ILE A 197 -2.37 0.86 11.93
N GLU A 198 -3.49 0.45 11.33
CA GLU A 198 -3.50 -0.28 10.05
C GLU A 198 -2.83 0.53 8.94
N LYS A 199 -3.07 1.84 8.89
CA LYS A 199 -2.45 2.74 7.90
C LYS A 199 -0.92 2.78 8.01
N ASP A 200 -0.39 2.70 9.22
CA ASP A 200 1.05 2.71 9.51
C ASP A 200 1.70 1.33 9.36
N VAL A 201 0.99 0.25 9.71
CA VAL A 201 1.52 -1.12 9.74
C VAL A 201 1.38 -1.83 8.39
N PHE A 202 0.22 -1.73 7.71
CA PHE A 202 -0.04 -2.48 6.47
C PHE A 202 0.73 -1.94 5.25
N ASN A 203 1.16 -0.68 5.27
CA ASN A 203 1.99 -0.11 4.20
C ASN A 203 3.48 -0.49 4.30
N THR A 204 3.92 -1.09 5.41
CA THR A 204 5.36 -1.11 5.74
C THR A 204 5.93 -2.50 6.04
N ILE A 205 5.16 -3.45 6.59
CA ILE A 205 5.79 -4.63 7.25
C ILE A 205 5.45 -6.00 6.61
N ASN A 206 4.20 -6.37 6.33
CA ASN A 206 3.79 -7.48 5.41
C ASN A 206 2.25 -7.62 5.43
N PRO A 207 1.51 -7.45 4.32
CA PRO A 207 0.04 -7.51 4.31
C PRO A 207 -0.55 -8.93 4.50
N SER A 208 0.29 -9.98 4.57
CA SER A 208 -0.17 -11.38 4.48
C SER A 208 -0.15 -12.15 5.80
N ALA A 209 0.43 -11.58 6.88
CA ALA A 209 0.56 -12.25 8.17
C ALA A 209 -0.57 -11.81 9.13
N PRO A 210 -1.45 -12.73 9.56
CA PRO A 210 -2.44 -12.44 10.58
C PRO A 210 -1.78 -11.88 11.84
N THR A 211 -2.17 -10.66 12.20
CA THR A 211 -1.70 -9.96 13.39
C THR A 211 -2.87 -9.83 14.35
N VAL A 212 -2.63 -10.08 15.63
CA VAL A 212 -3.60 -9.93 16.70
C VAL A 212 -3.03 -9.08 17.84
N ILE A 213 -3.92 -8.37 18.55
CA ILE A 213 -3.62 -7.71 19.82
C ILE A 213 -4.47 -8.36 20.89
N LEU A 214 -3.81 -8.81 21.95
CA LEU A 214 -4.40 -9.54 23.08
C LEU A 214 -4.28 -8.69 24.34
N ALA A 215 -5.24 -8.81 25.26
CA ALA A 215 -5.05 -8.33 26.63
C ALA A 215 -4.21 -9.32 27.46
N LYS A 216 -3.70 -8.87 28.61
CA LYS A 216 -2.93 -9.69 29.57
C LYS A 216 -3.65 -10.97 30.05
N ASP A 217 -4.98 -11.00 29.99
CA ASP A 217 -5.80 -12.17 30.33
C ASP A 217 -6.03 -13.12 29.14
N GLY A 218 -5.44 -12.84 27.98
CA GLY A 218 -5.56 -13.61 26.75
C GLY A 218 -6.76 -13.25 25.89
N SER A 219 -7.60 -12.29 26.30
CA SER A 219 -8.76 -11.89 25.49
C SER A 219 -8.33 -11.18 24.19
N LEU A 220 -8.95 -11.56 23.07
CA LEU A 220 -8.69 -10.97 21.76
C LEU A 220 -9.30 -9.56 21.65
N ARG A 221 -8.45 -8.57 21.35
CA ARG A 221 -8.84 -7.16 21.21
C ARG A 221 -8.86 -6.69 19.76
N MET A 222 -7.90 -7.14 18.95
CA MET A 222 -7.80 -6.81 17.52
C MET A 222 -7.21 -8.00 16.76
N GLY A 223 -7.56 -8.11 15.48
CA GLY A 223 -6.86 -8.92 14.49
C GLY A 223 -7.81 -9.57 13.51
N ASN A 224 -7.30 -10.00 12.36
CA ASN A 224 -8.09 -10.82 11.45
C ASN A 224 -8.62 -12.03 12.23
N ARG A 225 -9.93 -12.30 12.14
CA ARG A 225 -10.51 -13.56 12.64
C ARG A 225 -9.75 -14.69 11.97
N LEU A 226 -8.78 -15.26 12.68
CA LEU A 226 -8.26 -16.57 12.36
C LEU A 226 -9.46 -17.51 12.58
N ASP A 227 -9.92 -18.20 11.53
CA ASP A 227 -11.14 -19.03 11.54
C ASP A 227 -11.07 -20.24 12.51
N LEU A 228 -10.03 -20.33 13.34
CA LEU A 228 -9.79 -21.39 14.30
C LEU A 228 -10.32 -21.03 15.67
N ALA A 229 -11.05 -21.97 16.29
CA ALA A 229 -11.66 -21.82 17.60
C ALA A 229 -10.64 -21.48 18.72
N ASP A 230 -9.41 -22.00 18.63
CA ASP A 230 -8.36 -21.75 19.62
C ASP A 230 -7.97 -20.27 19.71
N PHE A 231 -8.02 -19.53 18.60
CA PHE A 231 -7.68 -18.11 18.60
C PHE A 231 -8.82 -17.21 19.09
N GLN A 232 -10.01 -17.79 19.30
CA GLN A 232 -11.15 -17.13 19.93
C GLN A 232 -11.25 -17.42 21.44
N ASP A 233 -10.53 -18.44 21.94
CA ASP A 233 -10.50 -18.81 23.35
C ASP A 233 -9.28 -18.17 24.05
N SER A 234 -9.54 -17.32 25.04
CA SER A 234 -8.47 -16.68 25.82
C SER A 234 -7.60 -17.68 26.58
N THR A 235 -8.16 -18.84 26.92
CA THR A 235 -7.42 -19.89 27.66
C THR A 235 -6.31 -20.51 26.81
N ALA A 236 -6.51 -20.61 25.49
CA ALA A 236 -5.49 -21.11 24.56
C ALA A 236 -4.27 -20.19 24.51
N TRP A 237 -4.48 -18.87 24.42
CA TRP A 237 -3.40 -17.88 24.46
C TRP A 237 -2.62 -17.92 25.78
N THR A 238 -3.32 -17.95 26.92
CA THR A 238 -2.67 -17.97 28.24
C THR A 238 -1.88 -19.24 28.55
N ALA A 239 -2.18 -20.34 27.86
CA ALA A 239 -1.44 -21.60 27.97
C ALA A 239 -0.09 -21.58 27.22
N MET A 240 0.09 -20.65 26.26
CA MET A 240 1.32 -20.56 25.47
C MET A 240 2.46 -19.95 26.29
N ALA A 241 3.62 -20.61 26.28
CA ALA A 241 4.79 -20.15 27.03
C ALA A 241 5.32 -18.80 26.52
N GLY A 242 5.19 -18.53 25.21
CA GLY A 242 5.53 -17.24 24.60
C GLY A 242 4.67 -16.10 25.14
N PHE A 243 3.37 -16.32 25.28
CA PHE A 243 2.44 -15.35 25.85
C PHE A 243 2.75 -15.03 27.31
N GLN A 244 3.02 -16.05 28.15
CA GLN A 244 3.37 -15.85 29.56
C GLN A 244 4.64 -15.00 29.74
N LYS A 245 5.64 -15.19 28.87
CA LYS A 245 6.84 -14.35 28.85
C LYS A 245 6.55 -12.92 28.42
N ALA A 246 5.70 -12.73 27.41
CA ALA A 246 5.26 -11.41 26.98
C ALA A 246 4.48 -10.67 28.07
N VAL A 247 3.64 -11.37 28.86
CA VAL A 247 2.97 -10.79 30.04
C VAL A 247 3.98 -10.22 31.05
N THR A 248 5.14 -10.88 31.20
CA THR A 248 6.23 -10.43 32.09
C THR A 248 7.17 -9.40 31.45
N GLY A 249 6.93 -8.99 30.20
CA GLY A 249 7.70 -7.96 29.49
C GLY A 249 8.81 -8.49 28.57
N GLU A 250 8.87 -9.80 28.31
CA GLU A 250 9.85 -10.41 27.40
C GLU A 250 9.21 -10.78 26.05
N SER A 251 9.70 -10.21 24.94
CA SER A 251 9.32 -10.65 23.60
C SER A 251 9.86 -12.06 23.32
N ASN A 252 9.06 -12.94 22.72
CA ASN A 252 9.51 -14.28 22.36
C ASN A 252 8.69 -14.86 21.19
N TRP A 253 9.23 -15.88 20.52
CA TRP A 253 8.48 -16.67 19.54
C TRP A 253 8.54 -18.16 19.88
N SER A 254 7.51 -18.90 19.49
CA SER A 254 7.40 -20.34 19.69
C SER A 254 6.66 -20.99 18.52
N ILE A 255 6.76 -22.32 18.44
CA ILE A 255 5.94 -23.14 17.55
C ILE A 255 4.86 -23.77 18.42
N GLU A 256 3.61 -23.49 18.12
CA GLU A 256 2.45 -23.97 18.86
C GLU A 256 1.64 -24.91 17.96
N THR A 257 1.20 -26.04 18.51
CA THR A 257 0.30 -26.97 17.81
C THR A 257 -1.11 -26.76 18.35
N LEU A 258 -2.05 -26.46 17.46
CA LEU A 258 -3.43 -26.09 17.84
C LEU A 258 -4.39 -27.27 17.73
N SER A 259 -5.66 -27.06 18.04
CA SER A 259 -6.68 -28.13 18.09
C SER A 259 -7.00 -28.76 16.73
N ASP A 260 -6.66 -28.07 15.63
CA ASP A 260 -6.70 -28.58 14.27
C ASP A 260 -5.58 -29.60 13.97
N GLY A 261 -4.60 -29.75 14.88
CA GLY A 261 -3.44 -30.62 14.73
C GLY A 261 -2.32 -30.01 13.89
N GLU A 262 -2.48 -28.77 13.42
CA GLU A 262 -1.48 -28.05 12.62
C GLU A 262 -0.54 -27.25 13.52
N SER A 263 0.69 -27.04 13.03
CA SER A 263 1.70 -26.26 13.74
C SER A 263 1.76 -24.83 13.22
N TYR A 264 1.83 -23.87 14.12
CA TYR A 264 1.89 -22.44 13.84
C TYR A 264 3.13 -21.84 14.48
N LEU A 265 3.81 -20.97 13.76
CA LEU A 265 4.82 -20.09 14.31
C LEU A 265 4.11 -18.86 14.88
N VAL A 266 4.24 -18.66 16.19
CA VAL A 266 3.61 -17.55 16.90
C VAL A 266 4.68 -16.70 17.57
N ALA A 267 4.72 -15.42 17.24
CA ALA A 267 5.61 -14.45 17.88
C ALA A 267 4.79 -13.48 18.74
N PHE A 268 5.34 -13.11 19.91
CA PHE A 268 4.72 -12.26 20.91
C PHE A 268 5.65 -11.11 21.27
N ALA A 269 5.09 -9.90 21.35
CA ALA A 269 5.79 -8.73 21.88
C ALA A 269 4.88 -7.96 22.86
N PRO A 270 5.40 -7.56 24.04
CA PRO A 270 4.65 -6.72 24.96
C PRO A 270 4.50 -5.30 24.42
N ASN A 271 3.32 -4.71 24.60
CA ASN A 271 3.11 -3.29 24.38
C ASN A 271 3.51 -2.55 25.68
N ASN A 272 4.56 -1.73 25.60
CA ASN A 272 5.22 -1.07 26.74
C ASN A 272 4.93 0.44 26.75
N SER A 273 3.68 0.81 26.98
CA SER A 273 3.29 2.16 27.37
C SER A 273 3.76 2.44 28.82
N ALA A 274 5.05 2.72 28.98
CA ALA A 274 5.78 2.84 30.25
C ALA A 274 5.26 3.87 31.29
N GLU A 275 4.10 4.48 31.10
CA GLU A 275 3.55 5.46 32.05
C GLU A 275 2.21 5.07 32.67
N THR A 276 1.55 3.99 32.23
CA THR A 276 0.36 3.47 32.93
C THR A 276 0.16 1.97 32.84
N ASP A 277 -0.17 1.38 33.99
CA ASP A 277 -0.43 -0.05 34.23
C ASP A 277 -1.61 -0.64 33.43
N SER A 278 -2.34 0.17 32.68
CA SER A 278 -3.69 -0.17 32.24
C SER A 278 -3.88 -0.45 30.76
N LEU A 279 -2.89 -0.28 29.88
CA LEU A 279 -3.08 -0.71 28.48
C LEU A 279 -2.61 -2.14 28.18
N GLY A 280 -1.56 -2.60 28.86
CA GLY A 280 -1.23 -4.02 29.06
C GLY A 280 -1.46 -5.02 27.92
N GLY A 281 -1.33 -4.61 26.66
CA GLY A 281 -1.60 -5.46 25.50
C GLY A 281 -0.38 -6.29 25.11
N ILE A 282 -0.61 -7.41 24.44
CA ILE A 282 0.41 -8.25 23.81
C ILE A 282 0.08 -8.32 22.32
N SER A 283 0.98 -7.80 21.50
CA SER A 283 0.90 -7.99 20.05
C SER A 283 1.39 -9.39 19.72
N ALA A 284 0.68 -10.10 18.84
CA ALA A 284 1.12 -11.39 18.34
C ALA A 284 0.93 -11.52 16.84
N THR A 285 1.85 -12.24 16.19
CA THR A 285 1.73 -12.62 14.78
C THR A 285 1.68 -14.13 14.66
N VAL A 286 0.79 -14.63 13.81
CA VAL A 286 0.53 -16.06 13.63
C VAL A 286 0.82 -16.44 12.18
N THR A 287 1.73 -17.38 11.97
CA THR A 287 2.08 -17.88 10.62
C THR A 287 1.98 -19.40 10.59
N PRO A 288 1.19 -20.03 9.69
CA PRO A 288 1.15 -21.48 9.58
C PRO A 288 2.55 -22.03 9.23
N LEU A 289 3.06 -23.00 9.99
CA LEU A 289 4.43 -23.50 9.84
C LEU A 289 4.67 -24.10 8.45
N ASP A 290 3.63 -24.68 7.86
CA ASP A 290 3.65 -25.23 6.51
C ASP A 290 3.94 -24.17 5.44
N THR A 291 3.48 -22.92 5.61
CA THR A 291 3.81 -21.85 4.66
C THR A 291 5.30 -21.52 4.67
N VAL A 292 5.97 -21.68 5.82
CA VAL A 292 7.40 -21.44 6.00
C VAL A 292 8.24 -22.64 5.53
N ALA A 293 7.80 -23.87 5.81
CA ALA A 293 8.59 -25.09 5.62
C ALA A 293 8.30 -25.83 4.29
N SER A 294 7.12 -25.68 3.70
CA SER A 294 6.67 -26.40 2.50
C SER A 294 7.59 -26.26 1.28
N PRO A 295 8.13 -25.06 0.95
CA PRO A 295 9.03 -24.90 -0.20
C PRO A 295 10.29 -25.79 -0.11
N ILE A 296 10.85 -25.94 1.08
CA ILE A 296 12.06 -26.74 1.34
C ILE A 296 11.75 -28.23 1.26
N SER A 297 10.60 -28.65 1.81
CA SER A 297 10.13 -30.03 1.72
C SER A 297 9.86 -30.45 0.27
N LYS A 298 9.23 -29.58 -0.53
CA LYS A 298 9.00 -29.83 -1.98
C LYS A 298 10.31 -29.89 -2.77
N ALA A 299 11.26 -29.01 -2.48
CA ALA A 299 12.57 -29.01 -3.11
C ALA A 299 13.37 -30.29 -2.81
N LEU A 300 13.32 -30.81 -1.57
CA LEU A 300 13.95 -32.08 -1.21
C LEU A 300 13.34 -33.26 -1.98
N ILE A 301 12.01 -33.35 -2.02
CA ILE A 301 11.32 -34.41 -2.76
C ILE A 301 11.72 -34.37 -4.24
N GLY A 302 11.76 -33.16 -4.83
CA GLY A 302 12.25 -32.96 -6.19
C GLY A 302 13.70 -33.42 -6.39
N ALA A 303 14.60 -33.07 -5.47
CA ALA A 303 16.01 -33.46 -5.53
C ALA A 303 16.22 -34.97 -5.36
N ILE A 304 15.49 -35.62 -4.45
CA ILE A 304 15.53 -37.08 -4.24
C ILE A 304 15.00 -37.80 -5.48
N VAL A 305 13.88 -37.34 -6.04
CA VAL A 305 13.30 -37.91 -7.27
C VAL A 305 14.26 -37.74 -8.44
N ALA A 306 14.88 -36.57 -8.61
CA ALA A 306 15.89 -36.33 -9.64
C ALA A 306 17.12 -37.24 -9.48
N LEU A 307 17.58 -37.47 -8.24
CA LEU A 307 18.70 -38.35 -7.95
C LEU A 307 18.37 -39.83 -8.25
N ILE A 308 17.15 -40.28 -7.91
CA ILE A 308 16.64 -41.62 -8.24
C ILE A 308 16.53 -41.78 -9.76
N ILE A 309 15.93 -40.81 -10.45
CA ILE A 309 15.82 -40.84 -11.92
C ILE A 309 17.22 -40.87 -12.56
N GLY A 310 18.15 -40.05 -12.09
CA GLY A 310 19.52 -40.00 -12.58
C GLY A 310 20.28 -41.32 -12.39
N THR A 311 20.17 -41.94 -11.21
CA THR A 311 20.79 -43.24 -10.94
C THR A 311 20.16 -44.38 -11.74
N VAL A 312 18.83 -44.40 -11.87
CA VAL A 312 18.13 -45.39 -12.72
C VAL A 312 18.48 -45.20 -14.20
N ALA A 313 18.51 -43.96 -14.69
CA ALA A 313 18.90 -43.65 -16.07
C ALA A 313 20.36 -44.06 -16.35
N THR A 314 21.27 -43.81 -15.42
CA THR A 314 22.68 -44.22 -15.54
C THR A 314 22.81 -45.74 -15.53
N LEU A 315 22.06 -46.44 -14.68
CA LEU A 315 22.02 -47.90 -14.63
C LEU A 315 21.46 -48.49 -15.94
N LEU A 316 20.36 -47.93 -16.46
CA LEU A 316 19.77 -48.32 -17.74
C LEU A 316 20.71 -48.06 -18.91
N LEU A 317 21.44 -46.95 -18.89
CA LEU A 317 22.45 -46.62 -19.90
C LEU A 317 23.59 -47.64 -19.89
N VAL A 318 24.12 -47.99 -18.72
CA VAL A 318 25.17 -49.03 -18.56
C VAL A 318 24.66 -50.39 -19.04
N LEU A 319 23.41 -50.76 -18.73
CA LEU A 319 22.79 -52.00 -19.19
C LEU A 319 22.52 -51.99 -20.72
N ALA A 320 22.11 -50.85 -21.27
CA ALA A 320 21.85 -50.68 -22.71
C ALA A 320 23.15 -50.74 -23.54
N LEU A 321 24.22 -50.09 -23.07
CA LEU A 321 25.56 -50.20 -23.67
C LEU A 321 26.08 -51.65 -23.60
N GLY A 322 25.89 -52.33 -22.47
CA GLY A 322 26.23 -53.75 -22.34
C GLY A 322 25.47 -54.65 -23.31
N ARG A 323 24.16 -54.42 -23.51
CA ARG A 323 23.34 -55.15 -24.49
C ARG A 323 23.74 -54.83 -25.94
N SER A 324 24.04 -53.58 -26.27
CA SER A 324 24.45 -53.15 -27.61
C SER A 324 25.78 -53.78 -28.05
N LEU A 325 26.76 -53.84 -27.15
CA LEU A 325 28.04 -54.53 -27.38
C LEU A 325 27.84 -56.04 -27.54
N SER A 326 27.00 -56.66 -26.71
CA SER A 326 26.66 -58.09 -26.82
C SER A 326 25.89 -58.42 -28.10
N ALA A 327 24.99 -57.53 -28.56
CA ALA A 327 24.20 -57.72 -29.77
C ALA A 327 25.04 -57.62 -31.05
N LYS A 328 26.03 -56.72 -31.09
CA LYS A 328 26.99 -56.63 -32.21
C LYS A 328 27.89 -57.86 -32.30
N ALA A 329 28.31 -58.43 -31.16
CA ALA A 329 29.04 -59.69 -31.12
C ALA A 329 28.17 -60.89 -31.57
N SER A 330 26.89 -60.90 -31.21
CA SER A 330 25.93 -61.94 -31.63
C SER A 330 25.52 -61.83 -33.10
N ALA A 331 25.39 -60.62 -33.66
CA ALA A 331 25.08 -60.39 -35.07
C ALA A 331 26.22 -60.86 -35.99
N TYR A 332 27.47 -60.71 -35.53
CA TYR A 332 28.65 -61.28 -36.20
C TYR A 332 28.62 -62.82 -36.21
N LEU A 333 28.15 -63.43 -35.11
CA LEU A 333 27.95 -64.88 -34.99
C LEU A 333 26.72 -65.40 -35.78
N ASP A 334 25.68 -64.59 -35.98
CA ASP A 334 24.48 -64.95 -36.74
C ASP A 334 24.65 -64.81 -38.27
N LEU A 335 25.54 -63.92 -38.72
CA LEU A 335 25.95 -63.83 -40.13
C LEU A 335 26.69 -65.11 -40.59
N VAL A 336 27.43 -65.74 -39.68
CA VAL A 336 28.04 -67.08 -39.87
C VAL A 336 26.96 -68.19 -39.93
N ARG A 337 25.74 -67.92 -39.44
CA ARG A 337 24.66 -68.90 -39.26
C ARG A 337 23.59 -68.89 -40.36
N LYS A 338 23.51 -67.84 -41.19
CA LYS A 338 22.36 -67.57 -42.11
C LYS A 338 22.51 -67.96 -43.58
N ASN A 339 23.68 -68.43 -44.02
CA ASN A 339 23.85 -69.22 -45.25
C ASN A 339 23.16 -68.67 -46.54
N ASP A 340 23.42 -67.40 -46.90
CA ASP A 340 22.99 -66.77 -48.15
C ASP A 340 24.16 -66.74 -49.18
N PRO A 341 24.08 -67.46 -50.32
CA PRO A 341 25.23 -67.69 -51.20
C PRO A 341 25.77 -66.45 -51.91
N LYS A 342 24.93 -65.45 -52.22
CA LYS A 342 25.36 -64.23 -52.92
C LYS A 342 25.95 -63.18 -51.99
N ALA A 343 25.56 -63.18 -50.72
CA ALA A 343 26.13 -62.29 -49.71
C ALA A 343 27.49 -62.79 -49.18
N LEU A 344 27.71 -64.10 -49.17
CA LEU A 344 29.00 -64.69 -48.75
C LEU A 344 30.14 -64.38 -49.74
N GLU A 345 29.87 -64.36 -51.04
CA GLU A 345 30.90 -64.13 -52.08
C GLU A 345 31.53 -62.72 -51.99
N ALA A 346 30.78 -61.74 -51.49
CA ALA A 346 31.26 -60.37 -51.29
C ALA A 346 32.11 -60.19 -50.02
N SER A 347 31.83 -60.94 -48.94
CA SER A 347 32.61 -60.90 -47.69
C SER A 347 33.80 -61.87 -47.68
N MET A 348 33.91 -62.77 -48.67
CA MET A 348 35.02 -63.72 -48.84
C MET A 348 36.35 -63.08 -49.28
N LYS A 349 36.40 -61.78 -49.60
CA LYS A 349 37.66 -61.07 -49.93
C LYS A 349 38.47 -60.59 -48.73
N GLU A 350 37.90 -60.63 -47.53
CA GLU A 350 38.54 -60.10 -46.32
C GLU A 350 38.85 -61.16 -45.24
N LEU A 351 38.67 -62.45 -45.52
CA LEU A 351 38.95 -63.52 -44.55
C LEU A 351 40.25 -64.30 -44.85
N PRO A 352 41.01 -64.72 -43.81
CA PRO A 352 42.31 -65.38 -43.96
C PRO A 352 42.22 -66.79 -44.56
N THR A 353 43.33 -67.23 -45.15
CA THR A 353 43.50 -68.35 -46.10
C THR A 353 43.19 -69.78 -45.59
N GLU A 354 42.69 -69.96 -44.38
CA GLU A 354 42.64 -71.27 -43.71
C GLU A 354 41.27 -71.98 -43.78
N LEU A 355 40.20 -71.33 -44.25
CA LEU A 355 38.83 -71.85 -44.17
C LEU A 355 38.13 -72.18 -45.51
N GLN A 356 38.85 -72.23 -46.63
CA GLN A 356 38.25 -72.47 -47.96
C GLN A 356 37.72 -73.90 -48.32
N PRO A 357 38.00 -75.03 -47.65
CA PRO A 357 37.62 -76.34 -48.22
C PRO A 357 36.16 -76.84 -48.02
N ILE A 358 35.33 -76.23 -47.16
CA ILE A 358 34.07 -76.88 -46.69
C ILE A 358 32.81 -76.50 -47.51
N SER A 359 32.89 -75.57 -48.46
CA SER A 359 31.71 -74.97 -49.11
C SER A 359 31.06 -75.78 -50.24
N ARG A 360 31.60 -76.95 -50.62
CA ARG A 360 31.21 -77.62 -51.88
C ARG A 360 30.07 -78.63 -51.78
N ASP A 361 29.72 -79.15 -50.60
CA ASP A 361 28.82 -80.32 -50.47
C ASP A 361 27.32 -79.99 -50.23
N ILE A 362 26.97 -78.73 -49.96
CA ILE A 362 25.61 -78.38 -49.50
C ILE A 362 24.65 -78.03 -50.66
N LEU A 363 25.15 -77.85 -51.88
CA LEU A 363 24.38 -77.28 -53.00
C LEU A 363 23.50 -78.29 -53.78
N ASP A 364 23.63 -79.60 -53.55
CA ASP A 364 22.94 -80.61 -54.36
C ASP A 364 21.57 -81.06 -53.80
N LEU A 365 21.22 -80.74 -52.55
CA LEU A 365 20.07 -81.39 -51.89
C LEU A 365 18.69 -80.75 -52.15
N THR A 366 18.61 -79.54 -52.70
CA THR A 366 17.38 -78.72 -52.64
C THR A 366 16.46 -78.77 -53.86
N ARG A 367 16.80 -79.51 -54.93
CA ARG A 367 16.03 -79.48 -56.20
C ARG A 367 14.88 -80.49 -56.32
N GLY A 368 14.58 -81.32 -55.31
CA GLY A 368 13.71 -82.51 -55.48
C GLY A 368 12.23 -82.43 -55.08
N LEU A 369 11.75 -81.40 -54.38
CA LEU A 369 10.48 -81.52 -53.61
C LEU A 369 9.22 -80.92 -54.27
N THR A 370 9.31 -80.29 -55.45
CA THR A 370 8.28 -79.35 -55.91
C THR A 370 7.28 -79.88 -56.95
N GLN A 371 7.16 -81.19 -57.20
CA GLN A 371 6.44 -81.67 -58.40
C GLN A 371 5.31 -82.69 -58.22
N LYS A 372 4.77 -82.95 -57.00
CA LYS A 372 3.83 -84.07 -56.81
C LYS A 372 2.45 -83.78 -56.16
N SER A 373 2.04 -82.53 -55.94
CA SER A 373 0.80 -82.25 -55.17
C SER A 373 -0.44 -81.85 -55.99
N LEU A 374 -0.34 -81.64 -57.31
CA LEU A 374 -1.34 -80.87 -58.08
C LEU A 374 -2.52 -81.68 -58.66
N SER A 375 -2.61 -83.00 -58.50
CA SER A 375 -3.60 -83.83 -59.21
C SER A 375 -4.73 -84.42 -58.35
N LEU A 376 -4.94 -83.94 -57.12
CA LEU A 376 -5.96 -84.43 -56.19
C LEU A 376 -7.11 -83.44 -55.90
N GLU A 377 -7.05 -82.19 -56.39
CA GLU A 377 -7.98 -81.10 -56.01
C GLU A 377 -9.31 -81.08 -56.78
N THR A 378 -9.40 -81.67 -57.96
CA THR A 378 -10.51 -81.35 -58.89
C THR A 378 -11.81 -82.11 -58.60
N ALA A 379 -11.77 -83.22 -57.86
CA ALA A 379 -12.95 -84.04 -57.56
C ALA A 379 -13.67 -83.69 -56.24
N LEU A 380 -13.05 -82.88 -55.38
CA LEU A 380 -13.61 -82.45 -54.08
C LEU A 380 -14.47 -81.16 -54.17
N LYS A 381 -14.49 -80.53 -55.35
CA LYS A 381 -14.90 -79.13 -55.53
C LYS A 381 -16.42 -78.91 -55.54
N SER A 382 -17.19 -79.76 -56.23
CA SER A 382 -18.62 -79.51 -56.45
C SER A 382 -19.54 -79.82 -55.25
N ALA A 383 -19.14 -80.75 -54.34
CA ALA A 383 -19.90 -81.02 -53.11
C ALA A 383 -19.56 -80.05 -51.96
N LYS A 384 -18.43 -79.35 -52.04
CA LYS A 384 -18.03 -78.28 -51.12
C LYS A 384 -18.71 -76.95 -51.46
N GLU A 385 -18.96 -76.64 -52.73
CA GLU A 385 -19.43 -75.31 -53.17
C GLU A 385 -20.73 -74.83 -52.50
N SER A 386 -21.74 -75.68 -52.23
CA SER A 386 -22.98 -75.24 -51.57
C SER A 386 -22.86 -74.99 -50.05
N TYR A 387 -22.02 -75.76 -49.34
CA TYR A 387 -21.71 -75.52 -47.92
C TYR A 387 -20.82 -74.29 -47.77
N TRP A 388 -19.86 -74.11 -48.69
CA TRP A 388 -18.94 -72.98 -48.70
C TRP A 388 -19.62 -71.64 -48.96
N VAL A 389 -20.72 -71.55 -49.72
CA VAL A 389 -21.40 -70.26 -49.96
C VAL A 389 -22.10 -69.74 -48.70
N VAL A 390 -22.82 -70.59 -47.96
CA VAL A 390 -23.49 -70.17 -46.71
C VAL A 390 -22.47 -69.89 -45.61
N GLU A 391 -21.44 -70.74 -45.49
CA GLU A 391 -20.32 -70.52 -44.58
C GLU A 391 -19.56 -69.23 -44.94
N ALA A 392 -19.27 -68.97 -46.21
CA ALA A 392 -18.61 -67.73 -46.65
C ALA A 392 -19.45 -66.47 -46.36
N LEU A 393 -20.76 -66.51 -46.60
CA LEU A 393 -21.66 -65.38 -46.33
C LEU A 393 -21.68 -65.01 -44.85
N ILE A 394 -21.78 -66.01 -43.96
CA ILE A 394 -21.77 -65.77 -42.51
C ILE A 394 -20.37 -65.37 -42.06
N VAL A 395 -19.30 -66.07 -42.47
CA VAL A 395 -17.91 -65.79 -42.06
C VAL A 395 -17.46 -64.40 -42.47
N GLN A 396 -17.87 -63.92 -43.66
CA GLN A 396 -17.52 -62.59 -44.19
C GLN A 396 -18.51 -61.49 -43.81
N ALA A 397 -19.59 -61.78 -43.07
CA ALA A 397 -20.54 -60.75 -42.67
C ALA A 397 -19.82 -59.62 -41.89
N PRO A 398 -20.03 -58.34 -42.27
CA PRO A 398 -19.37 -57.20 -41.62
C PRO A 398 -19.91 -56.91 -40.21
N ILE A 399 -20.88 -57.69 -39.74
CA ILE A 399 -21.50 -57.63 -38.41
C ILE A 399 -21.30 -58.97 -37.66
N PRO A 400 -21.25 -58.96 -36.32
CA PRO A 400 -21.31 -60.17 -35.51
C PRO A 400 -22.58 -60.98 -35.82
N ILE A 401 -22.41 -62.17 -36.41
CA ILE A 401 -23.48 -63.14 -36.64
C ILE A 401 -22.99 -64.52 -36.19
N ALA A 402 -23.80 -65.28 -35.46
CA ALA A 402 -23.54 -66.68 -35.21
C ALA A 402 -24.81 -67.52 -35.37
N MET A 403 -24.66 -68.67 -36.00
CA MET A 403 -25.70 -69.67 -36.15
C MET A 403 -25.37 -70.87 -35.26
N PHE A 404 -26.35 -71.30 -34.47
CA PHE A 404 -26.24 -72.39 -33.52
C PHE A 404 -27.21 -73.51 -33.87
N ASP A 405 -26.88 -74.74 -33.47
CA ASP A 405 -27.80 -75.88 -33.51
C ASP A 405 -28.72 -75.90 -32.27
N THR A 406 -29.56 -76.92 -32.16
CA THR A 406 -30.50 -77.09 -31.03
C THR A 406 -29.84 -77.30 -29.68
N GLU A 407 -28.56 -77.66 -29.65
CA GLU A 407 -27.76 -77.86 -28.44
C GLU A 407 -26.87 -76.65 -28.14
N MET A 408 -27.02 -75.55 -28.88
CA MET A 408 -26.16 -74.36 -28.82
C MET A 408 -24.72 -74.60 -29.28
N ASN A 409 -24.46 -75.60 -30.12
CA ASN A 409 -23.17 -75.74 -30.78
C ASN A 409 -23.10 -74.82 -32.00
N TYR A 410 -21.96 -74.18 -32.23
CA TYR A 410 -21.76 -73.32 -33.39
C TYR A 410 -21.86 -74.12 -34.69
N VAL A 411 -22.75 -73.69 -35.59
CA VAL A 411 -22.85 -74.18 -36.97
C VAL A 411 -22.06 -73.29 -37.91
N ALA A 412 -22.13 -71.97 -37.71
CA ALA A 412 -21.33 -70.98 -38.41
C ALA A 412 -21.19 -69.72 -37.53
N ALA A 413 -20.10 -68.96 -37.69
CA ALA A 413 -19.93 -67.68 -37.01
C ALA A 413 -19.13 -66.71 -37.89
N SER A 414 -19.52 -65.44 -37.88
CA SER A 414 -18.81 -64.39 -38.60
C SER A 414 -17.46 -64.10 -37.95
N SER A 415 -16.50 -63.64 -38.75
CA SER A 415 -15.20 -63.23 -38.23
C SER A 415 -15.33 -62.14 -37.15
N ARG A 416 -16.33 -61.27 -37.29
CA ARG A 416 -16.69 -60.25 -36.29
C ARG A 416 -17.25 -60.86 -35.01
N TRP A 417 -18.09 -61.90 -35.09
CA TRP A 417 -18.58 -62.61 -33.90
C TRP A 417 -17.43 -63.18 -33.06
N VAL A 418 -16.45 -63.80 -33.70
CA VAL A 418 -15.30 -64.39 -33.00
C VAL A 418 -14.45 -63.32 -32.29
N GLN A 419 -14.25 -62.18 -32.95
CA GLN A 419 -13.50 -61.05 -32.39
C GLN A 419 -14.23 -60.42 -31.20
N THR A 420 -15.55 -60.21 -31.32
CA THR A 420 -16.33 -59.45 -30.34
C THR A 420 -16.73 -60.30 -29.12
N PHE A 421 -17.19 -61.53 -29.33
CA PHE A 421 -17.85 -62.32 -28.26
C PHE A 421 -17.10 -63.59 -27.86
N ALA A 422 -16.20 -64.12 -28.69
CA ALA A 422 -15.47 -65.35 -28.42
C ALA A 422 -13.99 -65.11 -28.02
N ASN A 423 -13.67 -63.94 -27.45
CA ASN A 423 -12.31 -63.56 -27.01
C ASN A 423 -11.20 -63.84 -28.04
N GLY A 424 -11.50 -63.68 -29.33
CA GLY A 424 -10.53 -63.95 -30.40
C GLY A 424 -10.07 -65.41 -30.47
N HIS A 425 -10.94 -66.35 -30.09
CA HIS A 425 -10.67 -67.79 -30.07
C HIS A 425 -9.87 -68.25 -31.31
N LYS A 426 -8.72 -68.91 -31.09
CA LYS A 426 -7.86 -69.40 -32.18
C LYS A 426 -8.38 -70.76 -32.68
N GLY A 427 -8.78 -70.81 -33.94
CA GLY A 427 -9.31 -72.01 -34.61
C GLY A 427 -10.83 -71.98 -34.82
N SER A 428 -11.37 -72.99 -35.51
CA SER A 428 -12.81 -73.03 -35.81
C SER A 428 -13.65 -73.17 -34.54
N LEU A 429 -14.73 -72.38 -34.46
CA LEU A 429 -15.76 -72.51 -33.42
C LEU A 429 -16.76 -73.62 -33.75
N VAL A 430 -16.87 -74.03 -35.02
CA VAL A 430 -17.86 -74.99 -35.49
C VAL A 430 -17.80 -76.29 -34.68
N GLY A 431 -18.95 -76.73 -34.16
CA GLY A 431 -19.10 -77.93 -33.33
C GLY A 431 -18.79 -77.75 -31.85
N LYS A 432 -18.34 -76.57 -31.40
CA LYS A 432 -18.16 -76.28 -29.97
C LYS A 432 -19.43 -75.69 -29.38
N ASN A 433 -19.69 -75.97 -28.11
CA ASN A 433 -20.83 -75.40 -27.41
C ASN A 433 -20.60 -73.91 -27.09
N HIS A 434 -21.61 -73.07 -27.32
CA HIS A 434 -21.55 -71.64 -27.05
C HIS A 434 -21.23 -71.33 -25.58
N TYR A 435 -21.81 -72.09 -24.66
CA TYR A 435 -21.63 -71.88 -23.23
C TYR A 435 -20.25 -72.30 -22.72
N ASP A 436 -19.53 -73.15 -23.45
CA ASP A 436 -18.13 -73.48 -23.13
C ASP A 436 -17.18 -72.38 -23.62
N VAL A 437 -17.52 -71.76 -24.76
CA VAL A 437 -16.74 -70.66 -25.35
C VAL A 437 -16.94 -69.35 -24.56
N VAL A 438 -18.14 -69.13 -24.02
CA VAL A 438 -18.48 -67.98 -23.18
C VAL A 438 -19.06 -68.46 -21.84
N PRO A 439 -18.22 -68.97 -20.91
CA PRO A 439 -18.68 -69.62 -19.68
C PRO A 439 -19.39 -68.67 -18.71
N ASN A 440 -18.98 -67.41 -18.68
CA ASN A 440 -19.53 -66.37 -17.79
C ASN A 440 -20.69 -65.58 -18.42
N LEU A 441 -21.41 -66.16 -19.38
CA LEU A 441 -22.55 -65.51 -20.01
C LEU A 441 -23.69 -65.29 -19.00
N HIS A 442 -24.12 -64.03 -18.86
CA HIS A 442 -25.20 -63.62 -17.95
C HIS A 442 -26.50 -64.40 -18.21
N GLU A 443 -27.23 -64.79 -17.15
CA GLU A 443 -28.41 -65.67 -17.23
C GLU A 443 -29.51 -65.13 -18.16
N ARG A 444 -29.64 -63.80 -18.24
CA ARG A 444 -30.54 -63.11 -19.19
C ARG A 444 -30.35 -63.59 -20.64
N TRP A 445 -29.12 -63.77 -21.09
CA TRP A 445 -28.82 -64.24 -22.44
C TRP A 445 -29.14 -65.72 -22.62
N ARG A 446 -28.88 -66.55 -21.60
CA ARG A 446 -29.28 -67.97 -21.62
C ARG A 446 -30.80 -68.11 -21.71
N GLN A 447 -31.55 -67.24 -21.05
CA GLN A 447 -33.00 -67.19 -21.16
C GLN A 447 -33.45 -66.79 -22.57
N ALA A 448 -32.83 -65.76 -23.17
CA ALA A 448 -33.12 -65.35 -24.55
C ALA A 448 -32.80 -66.46 -25.57
N HIS A 449 -31.69 -67.19 -25.40
CA HIS A 449 -31.37 -68.34 -26.25
C HIS A 449 -32.41 -69.47 -26.13
N ARG A 450 -32.88 -69.77 -24.92
CA ARG A 450 -33.93 -70.79 -24.68
C ARG A 450 -35.25 -70.41 -25.36
N ALA A 451 -35.65 -69.14 -25.27
CA ALA A 451 -36.84 -68.62 -25.94
C ALA A 451 -36.69 -68.69 -27.48
N GLY A 452 -35.52 -68.32 -28.02
CA GLY A 452 -35.20 -68.49 -29.43
C GLY A 452 -35.31 -69.94 -29.91
N LEU A 453 -34.74 -70.89 -29.16
CA LEU A 453 -34.85 -72.33 -29.47
C LEU A 453 -36.29 -72.85 -29.36
N ALA A 454 -37.09 -72.29 -28.45
CA ALA A 454 -38.52 -72.54 -28.34
C ALA A 454 -39.33 -71.96 -29.52
N GLY A 455 -38.70 -71.18 -30.39
CA GLY A 455 -39.24 -70.67 -31.66
C GLY A 455 -39.64 -69.19 -31.62
N GLU A 456 -39.27 -68.45 -30.58
CA GLU A 456 -39.58 -67.02 -30.45
C GLU A 456 -38.51 -66.15 -31.12
N SER A 457 -38.93 -65.19 -31.94
CA SER A 457 -38.05 -64.13 -32.44
C SER A 457 -37.91 -63.03 -31.40
N LEU A 458 -36.68 -62.70 -31.02
CA LEU A 458 -36.38 -61.70 -29.99
C LEU A 458 -35.47 -60.62 -30.55
N SER A 459 -35.69 -59.37 -30.17
CA SER A 459 -34.79 -58.27 -30.51
C SER A 459 -34.80 -57.18 -29.44
N ALA A 460 -33.67 -56.49 -29.26
CA ALA A 460 -33.59 -55.27 -28.46
C ALA A 460 -32.67 -54.24 -29.12
N THR A 461 -32.96 -52.96 -28.87
CA THR A 461 -32.17 -51.83 -29.36
C THR A 461 -31.48 -51.13 -28.21
N SER A 462 -30.21 -50.77 -28.38
CA SER A 462 -29.40 -50.05 -27.39
C SER A 462 -29.40 -50.76 -26.03
N ASP A 463 -29.19 -52.07 -26.04
CA ASP A 463 -29.12 -52.90 -24.84
C ASP A 463 -27.64 -53.09 -24.44
N PRO A 464 -27.26 -52.86 -23.17
CA PRO A 464 -25.87 -52.93 -22.78
C PRO A 464 -25.42 -54.39 -22.67
N TRP A 465 -24.32 -54.71 -23.35
CA TRP A 465 -23.59 -55.95 -23.15
C TRP A 465 -22.24 -55.65 -22.51
N THR A 466 -22.01 -56.27 -21.36
CA THR A 466 -20.75 -56.16 -20.62
C THR A 466 -19.94 -57.43 -20.85
N SER A 467 -18.71 -57.27 -21.32
CA SER A 467 -17.78 -58.38 -21.51
C SER A 467 -17.33 -58.97 -20.16
N PRO A 468 -16.81 -60.21 -20.15
CA PRO A 468 -16.20 -60.78 -18.95
C PRO A 468 -15.02 -59.97 -18.38
N ASP A 469 -14.38 -59.15 -19.22
CA ASP A 469 -13.23 -58.29 -18.86
C ASP A 469 -13.67 -56.90 -18.33
N GLY A 470 -14.98 -56.65 -18.24
CA GLY A 470 -15.55 -55.47 -17.57
C GLY A 470 -15.85 -54.26 -18.47
N TYR A 471 -15.58 -54.33 -19.78
CA TYR A 471 -15.96 -53.25 -20.70
C TYR A 471 -17.40 -53.45 -21.22
N THR A 472 -18.15 -52.35 -21.34
CA THR A 472 -19.55 -52.37 -21.82
C THR A 472 -19.65 -51.75 -23.20
N ILE A 473 -20.33 -52.45 -24.12
CA ILE A 473 -20.73 -51.95 -25.44
C ILE A 473 -22.25 -51.97 -25.54
N TRP A 474 -22.82 -51.04 -26.29
CA TRP A 474 -24.26 -50.96 -26.53
C TRP A 474 -24.61 -51.69 -27.83
N LEU A 475 -25.51 -52.66 -27.74
CA LEU A 475 -25.86 -53.53 -28.86
C LEU A 475 -27.32 -53.36 -29.29
N ASP A 476 -27.53 -53.28 -30.59
CA ASP A 476 -28.78 -53.71 -31.20
C ASP A 476 -28.64 -55.19 -31.57
N TRP A 477 -29.51 -56.06 -31.08
CA TRP A 477 -29.38 -57.50 -31.32
C TRP A 477 -30.71 -58.17 -31.65
N ALA A 478 -30.63 -59.28 -32.40
CA ALA A 478 -31.78 -60.13 -32.70
C ALA A 478 -31.41 -61.62 -32.65
N ILE A 479 -32.36 -62.45 -32.18
CA ILE A 479 -32.31 -63.93 -32.14
C ILE A 479 -33.46 -64.45 -33.00
N GLU A 480 -33.15 -65.25 -34.02
CA GLU A 480 -34.13 -65.82 -34.96
C GLU A 480 -33.98 -67.35 -35.06
N PRO A 481 -35.04 -68.16 -34.94
CA PRO A 481 -34.97 -69.61 -35.16
C PRO A 481 -34.83 -69.95 -36.66
N TRP A 482 -34.02 -70.97 -36.98
CA TRP A 482 -33.90 -71.49 -38.36
C TRP A 482 -34.36 -72.96 -38.46
N LEU A 483 -34.88 -73.34 -39.64
CA LEU A 483 -35.45 -74.66 -39.91
C LEU A 483 -34.57 -75.46 -40.88
N LYS A 484 -34.52 -76.78 -40.69
CA LYS A 484 -33.93 -77.74 -41.64
C LYS A 484 -34.88 -77.97 -42.82
N PRO A 485 -34.39 -78.51 -43.96
CA PRO A 485 -35.22 -78.78 -45.14
C PRO A 485 -36.40 -79.74 -44.90
N ASP A 486 -36.35 -80.55 -43.84
CA ASP A 486 -37.41 -81.47 -43.40
C ASP A 486 -38.48 -80.79 -42.53
N GLY A 487 -38.38 -79.48 -42.31
CA GLY A 487 -39.31 -78.68 -41.51
C GLY A 487 -39.06 -78.75 -40.00
N HIS A 488 -38.09 -79.56 -39.54
CA HIS A 488 -37.69 -79.57 -38.14
C HIS A 488 -36.78 -78.40 -37.80
N ARG A 489 -36.77 -77.99 -36.53
CA ARG A 489 -35.90 -76.90 -36.06
C ARG A 489 -34.43 -77.28 -36.18
N GLY A 490 -33.66 -76.39 -36.81
CA GLY A 490 -32.22 -76.51 -36.95
C GLY A 490 -31.46 -75.89 -35.78
N GLY A 491 -31.96 -74.78 -35.24
CA GLY A 491 -31.40 -74.04 -34.10
C GLY A 491 -31.75 -72.55 -34.17
N ILE A 492 -30.84 -71.66 -33.77
CA ILE A 492 -31.03 -70.19 -33.78
C ILE A 492 -29.89 -69.44 -34.47
N ILE A 493 -30.19 -68.26 -35.01
CA ILE A 493 -29.24 -67.28 -35.56
C ILE A 493 -29.26 -66.06 -34.65
N LEU A 494 -28.10 -65.62 -34.22
CA LEU A 494 -27.87 -64.38 -33.47
C LEU A 494 -27.17 -63.37 -34.35
N MET A 495 -27.64 -62.13 -34.32
CA MET A 495 -26.99 -60.99 -34.97
C MET A 495 -26.92 -59.80 -34.02
N CYS A 496 -25.78 -59.09 -34.01
CA CYS A 496 -25.58 -57.91 -33.17
C CYS A 496 -24.95 -56.76 -33.99
N LYS A 497 -25.35 -55.51 -33.72
CA LYS A 497 -24.71 -54.27 -34.20
C LYS A 497 -24.25 -53.46 -32.99
N ASP A 498 -22.98 -53.05 -32.97
CA ASP A 498 -22.47 -52.09 -31.98
C ASP A 498 -22.93 -50.68 -32.35
N VAL A 499 -23.62 -50.01 -31.42
CA VAL A 499 -24.15 -48.64 -31.58
C VAL A 499 -23.51 -47.65 -30.59
N THR A 500 -22.37 -48.03 -29.98
CA THR A 500 -21.71 -47.24 -28.94
C THR A 500 -21.24 -45.88 -29.45
N GLU A 501 -20.58 -45.82 -30.62
CA GLU A 501 -20.04 -44.58 -31.20
C GLU A 501 -21.17 -43.61 -31.63
N GLU A 502 -22.19 -44.12 -32.31
CA GLU A 502 -23.37 -43.34 -32.75
C GLU A 502 -24.08 -42.68 -31.55
N ARG A 503 -24.14 -43.39 -30.43
CA ARG A 503 -24.71 -42.86 -29.17
C ARG A 503 -23.80 -41.83 -28.52
N LEU A 504 -22.51 -42.11 -28.38
CA LEU A 504 -21.55 -41.18 -27.76
C LEU A 504 -21.50 -39.83 -28.50
N ILE A 505 -21.59 -39.84 -29.84
CA ILE A 505 -21.66 -38.61 -30.65
C ILE A 505 -22.95 -37.84 -30.36
N ARG A 506 -24.09 -38.52 -30.27
CA ARG A 506 -25.38 -37.89 -29.98
C ARG A 506 -25.41 -37.29 -28.57
N ASP A 507 -24.95 -38.04 -27.58
CA ASP A 507 -24.91 -37.60 -26.19
C ASP A 507 -23.92 -36.43 -26.02
N SER A 508 -22.75 -36.47 -26.67
CA SER A 508 -21.76 -35.38 -26.68
C SER A 508 -22.28 -34.11 -27.35
N LEU A 509 -23.05 -34.23 -28.44
CA LEU A 509 -23.68 -33.10 -29.10
C LEU A 509 -24.71 -32.42 -28.18
N ALA A 510 -25.57 -33.21 -27.53
CA ALA A 510 -26.55 -32.70 -26.59
C ALA A 510 -25.89 -32.00 -25.38
N GLU A 511 -24.82 -32.58 -24.83
CA GLU A 511 -24.07 -31.98 -23.73
C GLU A 511 -23.38 -30.67 -24.15
N SER A 512 -22.85 -30.60 -25.38
CA SER A 512 -22.26 -29.39 -25.93
C SER A 512 -23.30 -28.28 -26.15
N GLU A 513 -24.49 -28.62 -26.67
CA GLU A 513 -25.60 -27.69 -26.85
C GLU A 513 -26.12 -27.15 -25.50
N GLU A 514 -26.27 -28.01 -24.49
CA GLU A 514 -26.67 -27.63 -23.14
C GLU A 514 -25.61 -26.71 -22.50
N ARG A 515 -24.33 -27.08 -22.59
CA ARG A 515 -23.23 -26.28 -22.05
C ARG A 515 -23.14 -24.91 -22.73
N PHE A 516 -23.34 -24.85 -24.05
CA PHE A 516 -23.38 -23.59 -24.79
C PHE A 516 -24.55 -22.71 -24.31
N LYS A 517 -25.74 -23.29 -24.15
CA LYS A 517 -26.92 -22.56 -23.65
C LYS A 517 -26.68 -21.99 -22.25
N LEU A 518 -26.15 -22.80 -21.33
CA LEU A 518 -25.85 -22.37 -19.95
C LEU A 518 -24.75 -21.31 -19.90
N ALA A 519 -23.72 -21.41 -20.76
CA ALA A 519 -22.67 -20.39 -20.84
C ALA A 519 -23.21 -19.04 -21.32
N MET A 520 -24.11 -19.04 -22.31
CA MET A 520 -24.77 -17.83 -22.79
C MET A 520 -25.77 -17.24 -21.78
N GLU A 521 -26.47 -18.07 -21.02
CA GLU A 521 -27.32 -17.60 -19.93
C GLU A 521 -26.51 -17.03 -18.75
N GLY A 522 -25.34 -17.63 -18.45
CA GLY A 522 -24.45 -17.18 -17.38
C GLY A 522 -23.70 -15.89 -17.69
N SER A 523 -23.27 -15.67 -18.94
CA SER A 523 -22.58 -14.43 -19.33
C SER A 523 -23.50 -13.22 -19.45
N HIS A 524 -24.82 -13.45 -19.54
CA HIS A 524 -25.83 -12.42 -19.79
C HIS A 524 -25.64 -11.68 -21.13
N ASP A 525 -24.84 -12.23 -22.04
CA ASP A 525 -24.59 -11.62 -23.35
C ASP A 525 -25.74 -11.88 -24.32
N GLY A 526 -26.01 -10.88 -25.17
CA GLY A 526 -26.97 -11.00 -26.25
C GLY A 526 -26.35 -11.59 -27.51
N LEU A 527 -26.64 -12.85 -27.83
CA LEU A 527 -26.26 -13.45 -29.12
C LEU A 527 -27.15 -12.90 -30.24
N TRP A 528 -26.52 -12.52 -31.36
CA TRP A 528 -27.19 -12.15 -32.59
C TRP A 528 -26.49 -12.78 -33.81
N ASP A 529 -27.28 -13.08 -34.83
CA ASP A 529 -26.81 -13.77 -36.04
C ASP A 529 -27.54 -13.24 -37.27
N TRP A 530 -26.81 -12.52 -38.11
CA TRP A 530 -27.33 -11.82 -39.28
C TRP A 530 -26.89 -12.48 -40.58
N GLN A 531 -27.86 -12.71 -41.48
CA GLN A 531 -27.59 -13.13 -42.86
C GLN A 531 -27.36 -11.89 -43.75
N VAL A 532 -26.11 -11.71 -44.18
CA VAL A 532 -25.66 -10.52 -44.93
C VAL A 532 -26.39 -10.40 -46.26
N GLY A 533 -26.86 -9.19 -46.57
CA GLY A 533 -27.66 -8.92 -47.79
C GLY A 533 -29.15 -9.28 -47.67
N THR A 534 -29.60 -9.76 -46.49
CA THR A 534 -31.01 -9.98 -46.18
C THR A 534 -31.43 -9.19 -44.94
N ASN A 535 -32.73 -8.99 -44.75
CA ASN A 535 -33.27 -8.40 -43.53
C ASN A 535 -33.43 -9.41 -42.37
N LYS A 536 -32.87 -10.63 -42.47
CA LYS A 536 -33.07 -11.70 -41.47
C LYS A 536 -31.95 -11.69 -40.45
N VAL A 537 -32.28 -11.38 -39.20
CA VAL A 537 -31.38 -11.44 -38.05
C VAL A 537 -32.02 -12.30 -36.99
N TYR A 538 -31.32 -13.30 -36.47
CA TYR A 538 -31.73 -13.98 -35.26
C TYR A 538 -31.20 -13.20 -34.05
N PHE A 539 -32.08 -12.78 -33.16
CA PHE A 539 -31.72 -12.30 -31.83
C PHE A 539 -32.09 -13.36 -30.80
N SER A 540 -31.15 -13.70 -29.94
CA SER A 540 -31.40 -14.62 -28.82
C SER A 540 -32.33 -14.00 -27.76
N PRO A 541 -32.99 -14.83 -26.93
CA PRO A 541 -33.78 -14.33 -25.81
C PRO A 541 -32.98 -13.53 -24.78
N SER A 542 -31.67 -13.79 -24.62
CA SER A 542 -30.79 -12.99 -23.75
C SER A 542 -30.55 -11.61 -24.33
N TRP A 543 -30.39 -11.48 -25.65
CA TRP A 543 -30.22 -10.18 -26.34
C TRP A 543 -31.40 -9.24 -26.10
N LYS A 544 -32.63 -9.76 -26.16
CA LYS A 544 -33.85 -8.97 -25.93
C LYS A 544 -33.99 -8.59 -24.45
N ARG A 545 -33.71 -9.53 -23.54
CA ARG A 545 -33.72 -9.29 -22.09
C ARG A 545 -32.67 -8.27 -21.64
N LEU A 546 -31.51 -8.24 -22.29
CA LEU A 546 -30.47 -7.23 -22.05
C LEU A 546 -31.01 -5.80 -22.23
N LEU A 547 -31.95 -5.61 -23.17
CA LEU A 547 -32.63 -4.33 -23.40
C LEU A 547 -33.97 -4.20 -22.62
N GLY A 548 -34.29 -5.17 -21.77
CA GLY A 548 -35.50 -5.20 -20.95
C GLY A 548 -36.76 -5.71 -21.66
N TYR A 549 -36.64 -6.31 -22.84
CA TYR A 549 -37.77 -6.81 -23.63
C TYR A 549 -37.92 -8.34 -23.53
N GLU A 550 -39.17 -8.80 -23.59
CA GLU A 550 -39.51 -10.21 -23.72
C GLU A 550 -39.34 -10.69 -25.17
N ASP A 551 -39.15 -12.00 -25.38
CA ASP A 551 -38.78 -12.53 -26.71
C ASP A 551 -39.82 -12.22 -27.81
N HIS A 552 -41.09 -12.19 -27.45
CA HIS A 552 -42.19 -11.91 -28.38
C HIS A 552 -42.38 -10.40 -28.68
N GLU A 553 -41.75 -9.50 -27.93
CA GLU A 553 -41.94 -8.04 -28.08
C GLU A 553 -41.10 -7.44 -29.20
N LEU A 554 -39.98 -8.08 -29.55
CA LEU A 554 -39.05 -7.61 -30.57
C LEU A 554 -38.95 -8.60 -31.74
N SER A 555 -39.00 -8.06 -32.95
CA SER A 555 -38.88 -8.84 -34.18
C SER A 555 -37.43 -9.13 -34.56
N ASN A 556 -37.24 -10.27 -35.24
CA ASN A 556 -35.95 -10.81 -35.67
C ASN A 556 -35.58 -10.27 -37.07
N ASP A 557 -35.34 -8.96 -37.14
CA ASP A 557 -34.98 -8.24 -38.36
C ASP A 557 -33.94 -7.15 -38.10
N PHE A 558 -33.17 -6.80 -39.14
CA PHE A 558 -32.08 -5.82 -39.03
C PHE A 558 -32.59 -4.43 -38.64
N GLY A 559 -33.80 -4.06 -39.11
CA GLY A 559 -34.42 -2.78 -38.77
C GLY A 559 -34.75 -2.63 -37.28
N THR A 560 -34.87 -3.73 -36.52
CA THR A 560 -35.06 -3.66 -35.06
C THR A 560 -33.81 -3.16 -34.35
N TRP A 561 -32.62 -3.55 -34.78
CA TRP A 561 -31.37 -2.98 -34.27
C TRP A 561 -31.24 -1.49 -34.61
N GLU A 562 -31.60 -1.08 -35.84
CA GLU A 562 -31.54 0.32 -36.25
C GLU A 562 -32.45 1.24 -35.42
N ARG A 563 -33.66 0.76 -35.06
CA ARG A 563 -34.60 1.56 -34.25
C ARG A 563 -34.19 1.71 -32.80
N LEU A 564 -33.49 0.73 -32.24
CA LEU A 564 -33.12 0.71 -30.83
C LEU A 564 -31.75 1.34 -30.58
N THR A 565 -30.87 1.44 -31.58
CA THR A 565 -29.59 2.13 -31.44
C THR A 565 -29.77 3.65 -31.39
N ALA A 566 -28.99 4.33 -30.53
CA ALA A 566 -29.05 5.77 -30.36
C ALA A 566 -28.80 6.53 -31.68
N PRO A 567 -29.55 7.61 -31.97
CA PRO A 567 -29.43 8.32 -33.24
C PRO A 567 -28.01 8.83 -33.56
N ASP A 568 -27.29 9.30 -32.54
CA ASP A 568 -25.93 9.83 -32.69
C ASP A 568 -24.89 8.73 -32.97
N ASP A 569 -25.13 7.51 -32.46
CA ASP A 569 -24.21 6.37 -32.58
C ASP A 569 -24.52 5.50 -33.82
N LEU A 570 -25.75 5.53 -34.33
CA LEU A 570 -26.23 4.65 -35.41
C LEU A 570 -25.38 4.77 -36.68
N GLU A 571 -25.08 6.00 -37.10
CA GLU A 571 -24.30 6.25 -38.33
C GLU A 571 -22.84 5.78 -38.18
N VAL A 572 -22.26 5.93 -36.99
CA VAL A 572 -20.90 5.46 -36.68
C VAL A 572 -20.86 3.93 -36.68
N ALA A 573 -21.82 3.28 -36.03
CA ALA A 573 -21.91 1.83 -35.96
C ALA A 573 -22.15 1.18 -37.33
N LYS A 574 -23.03 1.77 -38.15
CA LYS A 574 -23.27 1.33 -39.54
C LYS A 574 -22.04 1.44 -40.41
N LYS A 575 -21.30 2.55 -40.31
CA LYS A 575 -20.07 2.75 -41.06
C LYS A 575 -19.01 1.73 -40.66
N ALA A 576 -18.81 1.53 -39.37
CA ALA A 576 -17.86 0.53 -38.86
C ALA A 576 -18.22 -0.90 -39.32
N LEU A 577 -19.51 -1.21 -39.42
CA LEU A 577 -19.99 -2.50 -39.92
C LEU A 577 -19.75 -2.65 -41.43
N ALA A 578 -20.05 -1.62 -42.22
CA ALA A 578 -19.78 -1.60 -43.66
C ALA A 578 -18.29 -1.74 -43.96
N ASP A 579 -17.44 -0.96 -43.29
CA ASP A 579 -15.98 -1.01 -43.42
C ASP A 579 -15.42 -2.41 -43.10
N ALA A 580 -16.02 -3.11 -42.13
CA ALA A 580 -15.62 -4.47 -41.78
C ALA A 580 -16.05 -5.52 -42.81
N LEU A 581 -17.23 -5.35 -43.42
CA LEU A 581 -17.73 -6.25 -44.46
C LEU A 581 -16.94 -6.13 -45.78
N ASP A 582 -16.62 -4.88 -46.16
CA ASP A 582 -15.97 -4.57 -47.43
C ASP A 582 -14.47 -4.89 -47.43
N ASN A 583 -13.83 -4.98 -46.26
CA ASN A 583 -12.43 -5.36 -46.14
C ASN A 583 -12.25 -6.89 -46.10
N PRO A 584 -11.66 -7.54 -47.13
CA PRO A 584 -11.47 -8.99 -47.17
C PRO A 584 -10.48 -9.53 -46.12
N GLU A 585 -9.61 -8.68 -45.57
CA GLU A 585 -8.64 -9.06 -44.53
C GLU A 585 -9.21 -8.96 -43.11
N LYS A 586 -10.46 -8.49 -42.96
CA LYS A 586 -11.12 -8.32 -41.66
C LYS A 586 -12.19 -9.39 -41.46
N ASP A 587 -11.93 -10.30 -40.52
CA ASP A 587 -12.83 -11.40 -40.14
C ASP A 587 -13.63 -11.11 -38.87
N SER A 588 -13.46 -9.92 -38.28
CA SER A 588 -14.13 -9.51 -37.04
C SER A 588 -14.65 -8.07 -37.09
N TYR A 589 -15.71 -7.83 -36.33
CA TYR A 589 -16.35 -6.54 -36.13
C TYR A 589 -16.41 -6.24 -34.63
N GLU A 590 -15.98 -5.05 -34.25
CA GLU A 590 -16.07 -4.53 -32.89
C GLU A 590 -16.56 -3.09 -32.95
N ALA A 591 -17.58 -2.77 -32.16
CA ALA A 591 -18.13 -1.42 -32.06
C ALA A 591 -18.77 -1.18 -30.70
N GLU A 592 -18.76 0.08 -30.27
CA GLU A 592 -19.46 0.54 -29.08
C GLU A 592 -20.54 1.54 -29.48
N PHE A 593 -21.75 1.37 -28.94
CA PHE A 593 -22.88 2.24 -29.20
C PHE A 593 -23.93 2.08 -28.11
N CYS A 594 -24.81 3.07 -27.96
CA CYS A 594 -25.91 3.00 -27.01
C CYS A 594 -27.17 2.39 -27.65
N MET A 595 -27.89 1.56 -26.90
CA MET A 595 -29.20 1.05 -27.30
C MET A 595 -30.28 1.41 -26.26
N ALA A 596 -31.50 1.62 -26.71
CA ALA A 596 -32.62 2.03 -25.87
C ALA A 596 -33.17 0.85 -25.07
N HIS A 597 -33.13 0.97 -23.74
CA HIS A 597 -33.83 0.06 -22.84
C HIS A 597 -35.34 0.31 -22.88
N LYS A 598 -36.15 -0.73 -22.62
CA LYS A 598 -37.63 -0.62 -22.50
C LYS A 598 -38.10 0.45 -21.50
N ASN A 599 -37.29 0.74 -20.50
CA ASN A 599 -37.57 1.71 -19.44
C ASN A 599 -37.10 3.14 -19.77
N GLY A 600 -36.61 3.39 -20.99
CA GLY A 600 -36.28 4.73 -21.49
C GLY A 600 -34.88 5.25 -21.16
N HIS A 601 -34.02 4.45 -20.51
CA HIS A 601 -32.60 4.77 -20.35
C HIS A 601 -31.74 4.12 -21.46
N TRP A 602 -30.51 4.59 -21.61
CA TRP A 602 -29.55 4.04 -22.57
C TRP A 602 -28.72 2.94 -21.94
N VAL A 603 -28.54 1.86 -22.69
CA VAL A 603 -27.63 0.74 -22.36
C VAL A 603 -26.40 0.87 -23.24
N HIS A 604 -25.22 0.94 -22.64
CA HIS A 604 -23.96 0.98 -23.38
C HIS A 604 -23.61 -0.43 -23.87
N ILE A 605 -23.64 -0.63 -25.18
CA ILE A 605 -23.38 -1.92 -25.81
C ILE A 605 -21.97 -1.97 -26.38
N LEU A 606 -21.25 -3.04 -26.04
CA LEU A 606 -20.09 -3.49 -26.79
C LEU A 606 -20.53 -4.65 -27.70
N ALA A 607 -20.48 -4.43 -29.01
CA ALA A 607 -20.75 -5.45 -30.01
C ALA A 607 -19.44 -6.08 -30.49
N LYS A 608 -19.35 -7.42 -30.40
CA LYS A 608 -18.23 -8.20 -30.94
C LYS A 608 -18.74 -9.32 -31.82
N ALA A 609 -18.29 -9.38 -33.07
CA ALA A 609 -18.76 -10.36 -34.04
C ALA A 609 -17.67 -10.90 -34.95
N LEU A 610 -17.91 -12.09 -35.49
CA LEU A 610 -17.12 -12.71 -36.55
C LEU A 610 -17.90 -12.67 -37.87
N ILE A 611 -17.17 -12.45 -38.95
CA ILE A 611 -17.70 -12.38 -40.31
C ILE A 611 -17.39 -13.70 -41.02
N VAL A 612 -18.44 -14.38 -41.47
CA VAL A 612 -18.34 -15.63 -42.23
C VAL A 612 -18.46 -15.32 -43.71
N ARG A 613 -17.45 -15.72 -44.48
CA ARG A 613 -17.33 -15.47 -45.92
C ARG A 613 -17.44 -16.78 -46.71
N ASP A 614 -17.90 -16.69 -47.95
CA ASP A 614 -17.93 -17.84 -48.88
C ASP A 614 -16.56 -18.09 -49.53
N GLU A 615 -16.47 -19.13 -50.36
CA GLU A 615 -15.26 -19.52 -51.10
C GLU A 615 -14.74 -18.44 -52.07
N HIS A 616 -15.55 -17.40 -52.35
CA HIS A 616 -15.18 -16.25 -53.18
C HIS A 616 -14.84 -15.00 -52.36
N GLY A 617 -14.76 -15.11 -51.03
CA GLY A 617 -14.42 -14.01 -50.12
C GLY A 617 -15.57 -13.05 -49.81
N LYS A 618 -16.80 -13.35 -50.28
CA LYS A 618 -17.96 -12.49 -50.05
C LYS A 618 -18.57 -12.79 -48.68
N PRO A 619 -18.90 -11.77 -47.86
CA PRO A 619 -19.53 -11.99 -46.57
C PRO A 619 -20.96 -12.53 -46.75
N THR A 620 -21.27 -13.63 -46.05
CA THR A 620 -22.58 -14.30 -46.11
C THR A 620 -23.32 -14.24 -44.78
N ARG A 621 -22.60 -14.17 -43.66
CA ARG A 621 -23.18 -14.18 -42.31
C ARG A 621 -22.30 -13.44 -41.32
N VAL A 622 -22.90 -12.75 -40.35
CA VAL A 622 -22.19 -12.11 -39.23
C VAL A 622 -22.82 -12.60 -37.93
N VAL A 623 -22.01 -13.18 -37.06
CA VAL A 623 -22.47 -13.73 -35.78
C VAL A 623 -21.68 -13.10 -34.65
N GLY A 624 -22.38 -12.63 -33.61
CA GLY A 624 -21.74 -11.88 -32.55
C GLY A 624 -22.53 -11.79 -31.27
N THR A 625 -21.95 -11.10 -30.30
CA THR A 625 -22.50 -10.86 -28.98
C THR A 625 -22.61 -9.36 -28.72
N HIS A 626 -23.63 -8.96 -27.97
CA HIS A 626 -23.77 -7.65 -27.35
C HIS A 626 -23.59 -7.80 -25.84
N LEU A 627 -22.68 -7.02 -25.28
CA LEU A 627 -22.40 -6.97 -23.84
C LEU A 627 -22.83 -5.60 -23.29
N ASP A 628 -23.48 -5.57 -22.13
CA ASP A 628 -23.81 -4.33 -21.41
C ASP A 628 -22.60 -3.86 -20.59
N ARG A 629 -22.06 -2.68 -20.93
CA ARG A 629 -20.93 -2.03 -20.24
C ARG A 629 -21.36 -0.85 -19.35
N THR A 630 -22.65 -0.61 -19.17
CA THR A 630 -23.17 0.57 -18.45
C THR A 630 -22.64 0.65 -17.02
N VAL A 631 -22.77 -0.44 -16.26
CA VAL A 631 -22.29 -0.52 -14.86
C VAL A 631 -20.77 -0.37 -14.78
N GLN A 632 -20.04 -1.00 -15.70
CA GLN A 632 -18.57 -0.94 -15.71
C GLN A 632 -18.06 0.49 -15.95
N LEU A 633 -18.63 1.21 -16.91
CA LEU A 633 -18.24 2.58 -17.22
C LEU A 633 -18.56 3.55 -16.08
N GLU A 634 -19.68 3.34 -15.37
CA GLU A 634 -20.03 4.14 -14.20
C GLU A 634 -19.04 3.92 -13.04
N LEU A 635 -18.64 2.66 -12.81
CA LEU A 635 -17.60 2.33 -11.83
C LEU A 635 -16.23 2.91 -12.20
N GLU A 636 -15.82 2.82 -13.47
CA GLU A 636 -14.55 3.37 -13.94
C GLU A 636 -14.49 4.90 -13.78
N SER A 637 -15.59 5.61 -14.05
CA SER A 637 -15.68 7.06 -13.83
C SER A 637 -15.55 7.43 -12.35
N ARG A 638 -16.28 6.73 -11.46
CA ARG A 638 -16.20 6.95 -10.00
C ARG A 638 -14.80 6.65 -9.45
N LEU A 639 -14.15 5.60 -9.93
CA LEU A 639 -12.77 5.27 -9.55
C LEU A 639 -11.77 6.35 -10.01
N ARG A 640 -11.99 6.96 -11.17
CA ARG A 640 -11.13 8.04 -11.68
C ARG A 640 -11.27 9.33 -10.86
N GLU A 641 -12.49 9.70 -10.49
CA GLU A 641 -12.75 10.88 -9.66
C GLU A 641 -12.13 10.75 -8.26
N THR A 642 -12.33 9.58 -7.62
CA THR A 642 -11.74 9.29 -6.31
C THR A 642 -10.21 9.25 -6.36
N ALA A 643 -9.61 8.72 -7.43
CA ALA A 643 -8.15 8.70 -7.60
C ALA A 643 -7.55 10.11 -7.79
N ILE A 644 -8.25 11.02 -8.49
CA ILE A 644 -7.81 12.42 -8.66
C ILE A 644 -7.86 13.17 -7.32
N ALA A 645 -8.94 13.00 -6.55
CA ALA A 645 -9.09 13.60 -5.23
C ALA A 645 -8.02 13.09 -4.24
N ALA A 646 -7.80 11.76 -4.19
CA ALA A 646 -6.78 11.16 -3.35
C ALA A 646 -5.35 11.60 -3.72
N LYS A 647 -5.09 11.83 -5.02
CA LYS A 647 -3.79 12.34 -5.47
C LYS A 647 -3.55 13.79 -5.03
N ALA A 648 -4.57 14.66 -5.14
CA ALA A 648 -4.48 16.05 -4.68
C ALA A 648 -4.25 16.14 -3.16
N GLU A 649 -4.93 15.30 -2.38
CA GLU A 649 -4.73 15.23 -0.93
C GLU A 649 -3.33 14.73 -0.56
N LYS A 650 -2.85 13.69 -1.25
CA LYS A 650 -1.50 13.14 -1.06
C LYS A 650 -0.40 14.15 -1.39
N ASP A 651 -0.56 14.92 -2.46
CA ASP A 651 0.41 15.95 -2.85
C ASP A 651 0.46 17.09 -1.81
N SER A 652 -0.70 17.53 -1.30
CA SER A 652 -0.76 18.52 -0.21
C SER A 652 -0.12 18.03 1.09
N ASN A 653 -0.37 16.78 1.49
CA ASN A 653 0.23 16.21 2.68
C ASN A 653 1.75 16.02 2.52
N ALA A 654 2.22 15.62 1.34
CA ALA A 654 3.64 15.46 1.06
C ALA A 654 4.40 16.79 1.18
N GLU A 655 3.82 17.91 0.73
CA GLU A 655 4.40 19.25 0.88
C GLU A 655 4.47 19.67 2.36
N LYS A 656 3.41 19.43 3.15
CA LYS A 656 3.39 19.69 4.60
C LYS A 656 4.39 18.83 5.36
N SER A 657 4.51 17.54 5.03
CA SER A 657 5.50 16.65 5.66
C SER A 657 6.93 17.07 5.32
N ARG A 658 7.19 17.50 4.08
CA ARG A 658 8.49 18.02 3.66
C ARG A 658 8.84 19.34 4.34
N PHE A 659 7.84 20.19 4.58
CA PHE A 659 7.98 21.41 5.38
C PHE A 659 8.45 21.08 6.80
N LEU A 660 7.72 20.21 7.52
CA LEU A 660 8.05 19.85 8.90
C LEU A 660 9.44 19.19 9.02
N ALA A 661 9.82 18.36 8.05
CA ALA A 661 11.14 17.73 8.01
C ALA A 661 12.27 18.75 7.82
N THR A 662 12.10 19.70 6.89
CA THR A 662 13.08 20.77 6.65
C THR A 662 13.20 21.68 7.87
N MET A 663 12.08 22.14 8.44
CA MET A 663 12.10 23.01 9.63
C MET A 663 12.76 22.32 10.82
N SER A 664 12.48 21.04 11.04
CA SER A 664 13.12 20.27 12.09
C SER A 664 14.64 20.22 11.94
N HIS A 665 15.15 20.09 10.70
CA HIS A 665 16.58 20.07 10.41
C HIS A 665 17.23 21.46 10.60
N GLU A 666 16.58 22.50 10.09
CA GLU A 666 17.04 23.89 10.17
C GLU A 666 17.00 24.43 11.61
N ILE A 667 16.09 23.96 12.47
CA ILE A 667 16.06 24.29 13.91
C ILE A 667 17.12 23.49 14.68
N ARG A 668 17.29 22.19 14.39
CA ARG A 668 18.20 21.30 15.13
C ARG A 668 19.66 21.73 14.98
N THR A 669 20.04 22.24 13.82
CA THR A 669 21.44 22.63 13.53
C THR A 669 21.95 23.75 14.45
N PRO A 670 21.32 24.94 14.52
CA PRO A 670 21.72 25.98 15.46
C PRO A 670 21.49 25.57 16.91
N LEU A 671 20.44 24.79 17.22
CA LEU A 671 20.20 24.30 18.59
C LEU A 671 21.35 23.41 19.09
N ASN A 672 21.86 22.50 18.26
CA ASN A 672 23.02 21.69 18.59
C ASN A 672 24.30 22.55 18.76
N GLY A 673 24.43 23.63 17.98
CA GLY A 673 25.47 24.63 18.17
C GLY A 673 25.39 25.29 19.54
N ILE A 674 24.21 25.81 19.90
CA ILE A 674 23.95 26.43 21.21
C ILE A 674 24.29 25.44 22.34
N MET A 675 23.79 24.21 22.28
CA MET A 675 24.06 23.18 23.29
C MET A 675 25.55 22.79 23.35
N GLY A 676 26.21 22.66 22.20
CA GLY A 676 27.62 22.30 22.12
C GLY A 676 28.52 23.38 22.71
N PHE A 677 28.34 24.63 22.29
CA PHE A 677 29.11 25.76 22.81
C PHE A 677 28.79 26.06 24.28
N ALA A 678 27.54 25.89 24.71
CA ALA A 678 27.17 26.00 26.12
C ALA A 678 27.90 24.95 26.98
N ARG A 679 27.98 23.69 26.54
CA ARG A 679 28.75 22.63 27.23
C ARG A 679 30.25 22.92 27.28
N LEU A 680 30.81 23.55 26.24
CA LEU A 680 32.22 23.95 26.25
C LEU A 680 32.47 25.06 27.28
N LEU A 681 31.52 25.97 27.50
CA LEU A 681 31.60 26.99 28.54
C LEU A 681 31.52 26.44 29.97
N GLU A 682 31.07 25.18 30.15
CA GLU A 682 31.13 24.47 31.44
C GLU A 682 32.53 23.91 31.74
N MET A 683 33.44 23.91 30.76
CA MET A 683 34.82 23.48 30.93
C MET A 683 35.72 24.65 31.37
N ASP A 684 36.86 24.34 32.01
CA ASP A 684 37.87 25.34 32.37
C ASP A 684 38.60 25.84 31.11
N LEU A 685 38.06 26.88 30.48
CA LEU A 685 38.59 27.49 29.25
C LEU A 685 39.42 28.75 29.54
N PRO A 686 40.48 29.03 28.76
CA PRO A 686 41.19 30.30 28.80
C PRO A 686 40.25 31.48 28.46
N PRO A 687 40.48 32.70 28.99
CA PRO A 687 39.60 33.86 28.76
C PRO A 687 39.40 34.24 27.28
N GLY A 688 40.38 33.97 26.43
CA GLY A 688 40.29 34.19 24.98
C GLY A 688 39.29 33.25 24.30
N GLU A 689 39.38 31.95 24.63
CA GLU A 689 38.48 30.92 24.09
C GLU A 689 37.08 31.05 24.69
N LEU A 690 36.94 31.45 25.96
CA LEU A 690 35.64 31.66 26.60
C LEU A 690 34.81 32.73 25.88
N LYS A 691 35.45 33.82 25.45
CA LYS A 691 34.79 34.88 24.67
C LYS A 691 34.41 34.41 23.27
N GLU A 692 35.23 33.57 22.65
CA GLU A 692 34.99 32.99 21.33
C GLU A 692 33.82 31.99 21.36
N GLN A 693 33.79 31.05 22.31
CA GLN A 693 32.69 30.09 22.47
C GLN A 693 31.37 30.80 22.81
N ALA A 694 31.41 31.82 23.67
CA ALA A 694 30.25 32.67 23.94
C ALA A 694 29.78 33.41 22.68
N GLY A 695 30.70 33.86 21.83
CA GLY A 695 30.39 34.44 20.52
C GLY A 695 29.66 33.47 19.60
N TYR A 696 30.12 32.22 19.49
CA TYR A 696 29.44 31.20 18.69
C TYR A 696 28.06 30.80 19.23
N LEU A 697 27.88 30.80 20.56
CA LEU A 697 26.59 30.57 21.20
C LEU A 697 25.59 31.68 20.83
N VAL A 698 26.01 32.95 20.91
CA VAL A 698 25.19 34.11 20.51
C VAL A 698 24.83 34.02 19.03
N GLN A 699 25.82 33.76 18.16
CA GLN A 699 25.58 33.63 16.71
C GLN A 699 24.60 32.49 16.37
N SER A 700 24.72 31.35 17.04
CA SER A 700 23.80 30.22 16.86
C SER A 700 22.38 30.55 17.34
N SER A 701 22.27 31.32 18.43
CA SER A 701 20.99 31.80 18.97
C SER A 701 20.31 32.81 18.05
N GLU A 702 21.07 33.75 17.49
CA GLU A 702 20.57 34.71 16.49
C GLU A 702 20.08 34.01 15.23
N THR A 703 20.81 33.00 14.75
CA THR A 703 20.42 32.19 13.59
C THR A 703 19.11 31.45 13.85
N LEU A 704 18.96 30.81 15.01
CA LEU A 704 17.71 30.13 15.39
C LEU A 704 16.53 31.11 15.48
N SER A 705 16.76 32.28 16.08
CA SER A 705 15.73 33.32 16.22
C SER A 705 15.26 33.83 14.85
N ALA A 706 16.18 34.03 13.89
CA ALA A 706 15.84 34.40 12.53
C ALA A 706 14.96 33.34 11.85
N ILE A 707 15.29 32.05 11.98
CA ILE A 707 14.51 30.94 11.42
C ILE A 707 13.09 30.90 12.02
N LEU A 708 12.97 31.07 13.34
CA LEU A 708 11.67 31.09 14.02
C LEU A 708 10.82 32.27 13.55
N ASN A 709 11.41 33.46 13.44
CA ASN A 709 10.70 34.64 12.95
C ASN A 709 10.26 34.47 11.49
N ASP A 710 11.10 33.87 10.61
CA ASP A 710 10.71 33.55 9.23
C ASP A 710 9.51 32.60 9.18
N ILE A 711 9.46 31.59 10.04
CA ILE A 711 8.34 30.64 10.14
C ILE A 711 7.06 31.35 10.60
N LEU A 712 7.17 32.20 11.62
CA LEU A 712 6.04 32.97 12.14
C LEU A 712 5.51 33.96 11.12
N ASP A 713 6.39 34.67 10.42
CA ASP A 713 6.00 35.58 9.34
C ASP A 713 5.34 34.82 8.18
N PHE A 714 5.87 33.65 7.78
CA PHE A 714 5.24 32.80 6.77
C PHE A 714 3.83 32.36 7.19
N SER A 715 3.64 31.92 8.44
CA SER A 715 2.34 31.51 8.97
C SER A 715 1.33 32.67 9.02
N LYS A 716 1.78 33.88 9.40
CA LYS A 716 0.95 35.10 9.38
C LYS A 716 0.56 35.51 7.95
N LEU A 717 1.45 35.31 6.98
CA LEU A 717 1.23 35.62 5.58
C LEU A 717 0.23 34.65 4.91
N GLU A 718 0.37 33.33 5.13
CA GLU A 718 -0.57 32.34 4.56
C GLU A 718 -2.00 32.51 5.08
N SER A 719 -2.14 32.92 6.33
CA SER A 719 -3.44 33.18 6.95
C SER A 719 -4.04 34.53 6.58
N GLY A 720 -3.35 35.35 5.77
CA GLY A 720 -3.80 36.69 5.39
C GLY A 720 -3.85 37.69 6.56
N MET A 721 -3.17 37.40 7.67
CA MET A 721 -3.25 38.17 8.92
C MET A 721 -2.16 39.25 9.05
N VAL A 722 -1.44 39.60 7.99
CA VAL A 722 -0.42 40.65 8.05
C VAL A 722 -1.07 42.03 8.01
N LYS A 723 -1.00 42.75 9.13
CA LYS A 723 -1.31 44.17 9.21
C LYS A 723 -0.03 44.98 9.05
N LEU A 724 -0.02 45.95 8.15
CA LEU A 724 1.07 46.91 8.00
C LEU A 724 0.89 48.06 8.99
N VAL A 725 1.99 48.46 9.64
CA VAL A 725 2.00 49.61 10.55
C VAL A 725 2.44 50.85 9.77
N ASP A 726 1.49 51.74 9.47
CA ASP A 726 1.78 53.01 8.79
C ASP A 726 2.35 54.03 9.79
N SER A 727 3.61 54.42 9.64
CA SER A 727 4.28 55.38 10.53
C SER A 727 5.28 56.27 9.77
N PRO A 728 5.46 57.55 10.17
CA PRO A 728 6.42 58.43 9.54
C PRO A 728 7.87 58.03 9.88
N PHE A 729 8.73 57.95 8.87
CA PHE A 729 10.15 57.65 9.03
C PHE A 729 11.03 58.42 8.04
N LEU A 730 12.28 58.65 8.43
CA LEU A 730 13.29 59.26 7.57
C LEU A 730 13.90 58.19 6.66
N MET A 731 13.89 58.40 5.33
CA MET A 731 14.44 57.42 4.38
C MET A 731 15.92 57.10 4.69
N GLU A 732 16.69 58.10 5.12
CA GLU A 732 18.09 57.91 5.51
C GLU A 732 18.27 56.94 6.69
N GLN A 733 17.35 56.95 7.66
CA GLN A 733 17.39 56.02 8.79
C GLN A 733 17.12 54.58 8.33
N LEU A 734 16.17 54.38 7.42
CA LEU A 734 15.91 53.08 6.81
C LEU A 734 17.15 52.57 6.06
N LEU A 735 17.76 53.40 5.22
CA LEU A 735 18.94 53.03 4.43
C LEU A 735 20.14 52.75 5.33
N LYS A 736 20.42 53.60 6.32
CA LYS A 736 21.51 53.39 7.27
C LYS A 736 21.30 52.09 8.05
N GLY A 737 20.12 51.89 8.62
CA GLY A 737 19.76 50.70 9.39
C GLY A 737 19.73 49.40 8.57
N SER A 738 19.59 49.49 7.25
CA SER A 738 19.60 48.35 6.33
C SER A 738 20.97 48.06 5.73
N THR A 739 21.90 49.01 5.70
CA THR A 739 23.18 48.88 4.96
C THR A 739 24.42 48.77 5.83
N GLU A 740 24.40 49.17 7.10
CA GLU A 740 25.59 49.13 7.96
C GLU A 740 26.19 47.71 8.10
N LEU A 741 25.37 46.73 8.45
CA LEU A 741 25.84 45.34 8.62
C LEU A 741 26.24 44.69 7.27
N PRO A 742 25.45 44.82 6.18
CA PRO A 742 25.87 44.40 4.85
C PRO A 742 27.21 44.99 4.41
N ARG A 743 27.45 46.28 4.66
CA ARG A 743 28.71 46.95 4.33
C ARG A 743 29.90 46.32 5.07
N LEU A 744 29.79 46.13 6.38
CA LEU A 744 30.83 45.48 7.19
C LEU A 744 31.09 44.04 6.75
N THR A 745 30.04 43.31 6.38
CA THR A 745 30.16 41.93 5.90
C THR A 745 30.87 41.87 4.55
N CYS A 746 30.53 42.76 3.63
CA CYS A 746 31.24 42.92 2.35
C CYS A 746 32.72 43.24 2.55
N GLU A 747 33.05 44.21 3.43
CA GLU A 747 34.43 44.57 3.76
C GLU A 747 35.22 43.37 4.30
N SER A 748 34.63 42.58 5.19
CA SER A 748 35.27 41.36 5.73
C SER A 748 35.53 40.28 4.67
N LYS A 749 34.70 40.22 3.62
CA LYS A 749 34.83 39.28 2.49
C LYS A 749 35.67 39.81 1.32
N GLY A 750 36.08 41.08 1.35
CA GLY A 750 36.76 41.73 0.22
C GLY A 750 35.83 42.03 -0.97
N VAL A 751 34.52 42.12 -0.75
CA VAL A 751 33.52 42.51 -1.77
C VAL A 751 33.24 44.00 -1.64
N LYS A 752 33.14 44.74 -2.76
CA LYS A 752 32.83 46.18 -2.72
C LYS A 752 31.35 46.42 -2.48
N PHE A 753 30.99 47.32 -1.57
CA PHE A 753 29.61 47.74 -1.33
C PHE A 753 29.36 49.16 -1.85
N GLU A 754 28.30 49.39 -2.63
CA GLU A 754 27.93 50.70 -3.19
C GLU A 754 26.49 51.07 -2.81
N LEU A 755 26.27 52.23 -2.20
CA LEU A 755 24.94 52.78 -1.92
C LEU A 755 24.70 54.02 -2.79
N ASN A 756 23.69 53.96 -3.67
CA ASN A 756 23.31 55.04 -4.56
C ASN A 756 21.93 55.59 -4.17
N ASN A 757 21.87 56.57 -3.27
CA ASN A 757 20.64 57.26 -2.90
C ASN A 757 20.34 58.43 -3.85
N LYS A 758 19.27 58.32 -4.65
CA LYS A 758 18.82 59.38 -5.60
C LYS A 758 17.65 60.23 -5.08
N LEU A 759 17.18 60.02 -3.86
CA LEU A 759 16.00 60.73 -3.30
C LEU A 759 16.29 62.12 -2.71
N GLY A 760 17.57 62.49 -2.58
CA GLY A 760 17.98 63.67 -1.82
C GLY A 760 18.00 63.41 -0.31
N GLU A 761 18.59 64.33 0.46
CA GLU A 761 18.68 64.21 1.91
C GLU A 761 17.36 64.62 2.59
N HIS A 762 17.11 64.12 3.80
CA HIS A 762 16.01 64.53 4.68
C HIS A 762 14.57 64.29 4.14
N GLN A 763 14.37 63.33 3.24
CA GLN A 763 13.02 62.93 2.80
C GLN A 763 12.32 62.06 3.84
N ILE A 764 11.09 62.42 4.20
CA ILE A 764 10.25 61.71 5.16
C ILE A 764 9.11 61.02 4.40
N TYR A 765 8.88 59.75 4.73
CA TYR A 765 7.80 58.95 4.16
C TYR A 765 6.98 58.31 5.27
N SER A 766 5.69 58.08 5.03
CA SER A 766 4.82 57.26 5.87
C SER A 766 4.75 55.83 5.32
N GLY A 767 4.99 54.85 6.20
CA GLY A 767 4.84 53.43 5.89
C GLY A 767 5.44 52.52 6.98
N ASP A 768 5.48 51.22 6.69
CA ASP A 768 6.05 50.23 7.60
C ASP A 768 7.57 50.11 7.39
N MET A 769 8.33 50.95 8.11
CA MET A 769 9.80 50.94 8.06
C MET A 769 10.38 49.56 8.45
N GLY A 770 9.73 48.84 9.36
CA GLY A 770 10.17 47.53 9.83
C GLY A 770 10.14 46.49 8.71
N ARG A 771 9.00 46.40 8.00
CA ARG A 771 8.84 45.49 6.85
C ARG A 771 9.71 45.87 5.66
N LEU A 772 9.88 47.16 5.38
CA LEU A 772 10.83 47.62 4.35
C LEU A 772 12.26 47.24 4.69
N ARG A 773 12.67 47.41 5.95
CA ARG A 773 13.99 46.99 6.42
C ARG A 773 14.17 45.48 6.29
N GLN A 774 13.15 44.69 6.63
CA GLN A 774 13.17 43.24 6.49
C GLN A 774 13.35 42.81 5.03
N ILE A 775 12.63 43.44 4.10
CA ILE A 775 12.78 43.19 2.65
C ILE A 775 14.22 43.46 2.21
N LEU A 776 14.76 44.64 2.55
CA LEU A 776 16.13 45.02 2.18
C LEU A 776 17.18 44.10 2.79
N GLN A 777 17.04 43.70 4.06
CA GLN A 777 17.95 42.77 4.72
C GLN A 777 17.97 41.40 4.05
N ASN A 778 16.80 40.86 3.68
CA ASN A 778 16.70 39.58 2.98
C ASN A 778 17.38 39.62 1.60
N LEU A 779 17.15 40.70 0.84
CA LEU A 779 17.76 40.86 -0.48
C LEU A 779 19.28 41.08 -0.40
N LEU A 780 19.74 41.96 0.49
CA LEU A 780 21.17 42.26 0.67
C LEU A 780 21.95 41.07 1.23
N SER A 781 21.37 40.33 2.17
CA SER A 781 21.98 39.10 2.71
C SER A 781 22.15 38.05 1.62
N ASN A 782 21.15 37.86 0.75
CA ASN A 782 21.25 36.95 -0.39
C ASN A 782 22.34 37.41 -1.39
N ALA A 783 22.35 38.68 -1.76
CA ALA A 783 23.38 39.25 -2.64
C ALA A 783 24.81 39.01 -2.12
N ILE A 784 25.04 39.20 -0.81
CA ILE A 784 26.34 38.98 -0.15
C ILE A 784 26.68 37.50 -0.02
N LYS A 785 25.67 36.65 0.17
CA LYS A 785 25.83 35.20 0.29
C LYS A 785 26.34 34.58 -1.01
N PHE A 786 25.83 35.03 -2.16
CA PHE A 786 26.15 34.47 -3.48
C PHE A 786 27.24 35.22 -4.25
N THR A 787 27.81 36.28 -3.67
CA THR A 787 28.93 37.04 -4.23
C THR A 787 30.21 36.74 -3.47
N SER A 788 31.12 36.00 -4.09
CA SER A 788 32.44 35.69 -3.52
C SER A 788 33.48 36.78 -3.82
N HIS A 789 33.41 37.39 -5.00
CA HIS A 789 34.28 38.48 -5.45
C HIS A 789 33.47 39.44 -6.32
N GLY A 790 33.81 40.73 -6.33
CA GLY A 790 33.13 41.74 -7.13
C GLY A 790 32.42 42.78 -6.26
N LYS A 791 31.15 43.07 -6.54
CA LYS A 791 30.41 44.11 -5.83
C LYS A 791 28.94 43.76 -5.56
N VAL A 792 28.41 44.37 -4.51
CA VAL A 792 26.99 44.42 -4.18
C VAL A 792 26.58 45.90 -4.09
N SER A 793 25.47 46.27 -4.73
CA SER A 793 24.99 47.65 -4.73
C SER A 793 23.50 47.75 -4.39
N LEU A 794 23.15 48.79 -3.63
CA LEU A 794 21.77 49.22 -3.39
C LEU A 794 21.56 50.58 -4.06
N THR A 795 20.64 50.66 -5.00
CA THR A 795 20.20 51.92 -5.62
C THR A 795 18.77 52.22 -5.19
N VAL A 796 18.50 53.45 -4.80
CA VAL A 796 17.15 53.88 -4.42
C VAL A 796 16.79 55.16 -5.16
N SER A 797 15.62 55.17 -5.78
CA SER A 797 15.09 56.30 -6.55
C SER A 797 13.61 56.46 -6.32
N ASN A 798 13.07 57.65 -6.56
CA ASN A 798 11.63 57.89 -6.59
C ASN A 798 11.14 58.40 -7.95
N THR A 799 9.90 58.07 -8.25
CA THR A 799 9.10 58.72 -9.30
C THR A 799 7.88 59.33 -8.63
N GLN A 800 7.69 60.63 -8.79
CA GLN A 800 6.53 61.31 -8.20
C GLN A 800 5.25 60.86 -8.92
N LEU A 801 4.30 60.28 -8.18
CA LEU A 801 3.00 59.88 -8.71
C LEU A 801 2.00 61.04 -8.62
N ASN A 802 1.96 61.69 -7.45
CA ASN A 802 1.12 62.84 -7.18
C ASN A 802 1.82 63.78 -6.16
N PRO A 803 1.24 64.92 -5.75
CA PRO A 803 1.90 65.86 -4.85
C PRO A 803 2.30 65.27 -3.48
N ASN A 804 1.61 64.23 -3.01
CA ASN A 804 1.75 63.68 -1.66
C ASN A 804 2.24 62.22 -1.65
N GLU A 805 2.47 61.60 -2.81
CA GLU A 805 2.88 60.20 -2.92
C GLU A 805 3.94 60.01 -4.00
N ASP A 806 4.94 59.22 -3.64
CA ASP A 806 6.01 58.81 -4.53
C ASP A 806 6.00 57.29 -4.68
N LEU A 807 6.28 56.84 -5.89
CA LEU A 807 6.68 55.46 -6.13
C LEU A 807 8.18 55.34 -5.83
N ILE A 808 8.53 54.65 -4.75
CA ILE A 808 9.92 54.42 -4.36
C ILE A 808 10.37 53.09 -4.94
N THR A 809 11.44 53.13 -5.74
CA THR A 809 12.06 51.94 -6.32
C THR A 809 13.39 51.65 -5.63
N PHE A 810 13.52 50.42 -5.14
CA PHE A 810 14.73 49.86 -4.56
C PHE A 810 15.30 48.81 -5.52
N GLU A 811 16.58 48.91 -5.81
CA GLU A 811 17.30 48.00 -6.69
C GLU A 811 18.51 47.43 -5.94
N VAL A 812 18.50 46.12 -5.71
CA VAL A 812 19.61 45.37 -5.14
C VAL A 812 20.28 44.58 -6.26
N SER A 813 21.56 44.85 -6.52
CA SER A 813 22.32 44.18 -7.57
C SER A 813 23.61 43.56 -7.01
N ASP A 814 23.95 42.38 -7.51
CA ASP A 814 25.17 41.66 -7.18
C ASP A 814 25.85 41.11 -8.44
N THR A 815 27.17 40.87 -8.36
CA THR A 815 27.98 40.27 -9.43
C THR A 815 28.32 38.80 -9.13
N GLY A 816 27.41 38.09 -8.47
CA GLY A 816 27.59 36.72 -7.99
C GLY A 816 27.32 35.65 -9.05
N LEU A 817 26.93 34.46 -8.58
CA LEU A 817 26.74 33.27 -9.43
C LEU A 817 25.62 33.41 -10.48
N GLY A 818 24.65 34.29 -10.25
CA GLY A 818 23.44 34.40 -11.06
C GLY A 818 22.55 33.15 -11.03
N ILE A 819 21.39 33.22 -11.68
CA ILE A 819 20.33 32.21 -11.55
C ILE A 819 19.86 31.72 -12.93
N PRO A 820 19.87 30.40 -13.20
CA PRO A 820 19.37 29.83 -14.45
C PRO A 820 17.88 30.08 -14.67
N LYS A 821 17.47 30.42 -15.92
CA LYS A 821 16.08 30.76 -16.28
C LYS A 821 15.04 29.72 -15.82
N GLU A 822 15.35 28.44 -15.93
CA GLU A 822 14.45 27.34 -15.51
C GLU A 822 14.14 27.37 -14.00
N LYS A 823 15.06 27.88 -13.18
CA LYS A 823 14.94 27.92 -11.72
C LYS A 823 14.41 29.26 -11.19
N GLN A 824 14.33 30.30 -12.02
CA GLN A 824 13.85 31.62 -11.60
C GLN A 824 12.37 31.60 -11.16
N SER A 825 11.53 30.81 -11.85
CA SER A 825 10.11 30.64 -11.50
C SER A 825 9.87 29.99 -10.13
N LEU A 826 10.88 29.32 -9.58
CA LEU A 826 10.81 28.62 -8.29
C LEU A 826 11.28 29.50 -7.12
N LEU A 827 12.01 30.60 -7.34
CA LEU A 827 12.63 31.40 -6.27
C LEU A 827 11.64 32.00 -5.27
N PHE A 828 10.47 32.38 -5.76
CA PHE A 828 9.42 32.97 -4.93
C PHE A 828 8.44 31.93 -4.38
N LYS A 829 8.63 30.64 -4.72
CA LYS A 829 7.89 29.56 -4.08
C LYS A 829 8.52 29.27 -2.71
N PRO A 830 7.70 29.08 -1.66
CA PRO A 830 8.20 28.68 -0.35
C PRO A 830 9.09 27.43 -0.46
N PHE A 831 10.15 27.38 0.35
CA PHE A 831 11.04 26.21 0.51
C PHE A 831 11.79 25.77 -0.76
N SER A 832 11.85 26.62 -1.77
CA SER A 832 12.57 26.32 -3.02
C SER A 832 14.01 26.79 -2.93
N GLN A 833 14.95 25.86 -3.09
CA GLN A 833 16.39 26.13 -3.12
C GLN A 833 16.96 25.81 -4.51
N VAL A 834 17.72 26.74 -5.07
CA VAL A 834 18.30 26.63 -6.42
C VAL A 834 19.56 25.75 -6.45
N HIS A 835 20.29 25.67 -5.33
CA HIS A 835 21.55 24.93 -5.19
C HIS A 835 21.39 23.81 -4.14
N THR A 836 21.10 22.59 -4.59
CA THR A 836 20.90 21.39 -3.74
C THR A 836 22.14 20.49 -3.64
N ASP A 837 23.29 20.97 -4.11
CA ASP A 837 24.50 20.14 -4.17
C ASP A 837 25.08 19.88 -2.77
N ARG A 838 25.30 18.60 -2.48
CA ARG A 838 25.81 18.03 -1.23
C ARG A 838 27.18 18.56 -0.77
N GLU A 839 27.82 19.44 -1.52
CA GLU A 839 29.17 19.94 -1.24
C GLU A 839 29.27 21.45 -0.91
N ASN A 840 28.18 22.25 -0.87
CA ASN A 840 28.33 23.71 -0.81
C ASN A 840 27.84 24.45 0.45
N ARG A 841 28.70 25.38 0.88
CA ARG A 841 28.79 26.16 2.14
C ARG A 841 27.66 27.17 2.44
N PHE A 842 26.51 27.09 1.77
CA PHE A 842 25.53 28.20 1.75
C PHE A 842 24.07 27.74 1.97
N GLY A 843 23.77 27.17 3.15
CA GLY A 843 22.40 26.80 3.57
C GLY A 843 21.51 27.99 3.98
N GLY A 844 20.19 27.87 3.84
CA GLY A 844 19.19 28.85 4.29
C GLY A 844 17.76 28.32 4.16
N THR A 845 16.80 28.89 4.89
CA THR A 845 15.42 28.39 5.06
C THR A 845 14.61 28.24 3.76
N GLY A 846 15.00 28.92 2.68
CA GLY A 846 14.22 28.98 1.44
C GLY A 846 12.91 29.78 1.58
N LEU A 847 12.71 30.47 2.70
CA LEU A 847 11.53 31.28 2.98
C LEU A 847 11.73 32.76 2.62
N GLY A 848 12.96 33.29 2.75
CA GLY A 848 13.23 34.73 2.66
C GLY A 848 12.67 35.43 1.41
N LEU A 849 12.84 34.85 0.20
CA LEU A 849 12.31 35.46 -1.03
C LEU A 849 10.78 35.35 -1.16
N SER A 850 10.17 34.29 -0.63
CA SER A 850 8.71 34.16 -0.59
C SER A 850 8.08 35.16 0.39
N ILE A 851 8.74 35.42 1.52
CA ILE A 851 8.37 36.47 2.48
C ILE A 851 8.50 37.85 1.84
N VAL A 852 9.63 38.13 1.16
CA VAL A 852 9.85 39.39 0.44
C VAL A 852 8.71 39.67 -0.55
N LYS A 853 8.36 38.71 -1.40
CA LYS A 853 7.28 38.88 -2.38
C LYS A 853 5.93 39.13 -1.70
N SER A 854 5.65 38.37 -0.63
CA SER A 854 4.36 38.49 0.06
C SER A 854 4.24 39.82 0.83
N LEU A 855 5.32 40.32 1.43
CA LEU A 855 5.37 41.65 2.05
C LEU A 855 5.21 42.77 1.02
N ILE A 856 5.91 42.68 -0.12
CA ILE A 856 5.76 43.67 -1.20
C ILE A 856 4.32 43.69 -1.73
N ASN A 857 3.72 42.52 -1.94
CA ASN A 857 2.31 42.43 -2.33
C ASN A 857 1.37 43.02 -1.26
N ALA A 858 1.66 42.81 0.02
CA ALA A 858 0.87 43.39 1.12
C ALA A 858 1.00 44.92 1.16
N MET A 859 2.11 45.47 0.67
CA MET A 859 2.37 46.92 0.53
C MET A 859 1.90 47.47 -0.83
N ASP A 860 1.09 46.72 -1.59
CA ASP A 860 0.63 47.07 -2.94
C ASP A 860 1.77 47.42 -3.92
N GLY A 861 2.92 46.76 -3.75
CA GLY A 861 4.12 46.95 -4.56
C GLY A 861 4.33 45.88 -5.63
N GLU A 862 5.34 46.10 -6.48
CA GLU A 862 5.78 45.13 -7.48
C GLU A 862 7.23 44.71 -7.27
N ILE A 863 7.57 43.47 -7.64
CA ILE A 863 8.95 42.95 -7.62
C ILE A 863 9.31 42.30 -8.96
N GLN A 864 10.51 42.61 -9.43
CA GLN A 864 11.10 42.12 -10.67
C GLN A 864 12.50 41.55 -10.39
N LEU A 865 12.86 40.53 -11.16
CA LEU A 865 14.13 39.82 -11.04
C LEU A 865 14.76 39.67 -12.42
N GLU A 866 15.99 40.16 -12.57
CA GLU A 866 16.83 39.92 -13.74
C GLU A 866 18.11 39.22 -13.31
N SER A 867 18.43 38.08 -13.91
CA SER A 867 19.62 37.33 -13.54
C SER A 867 20.12 36.47 -14.68
N GLU A 868 21.44 36.44 -14.86
CA GLU A 868 22.13 35.58 -15.80
C GLU A 868 23.24 34.79 -15.09
N PRO A 869 23.34 33.46 -15.32
CA PRO A 869 24.40 32.66 -14.73
C PRO A 869 25.80 33.24 -15.02
N GLY A 870 26.58 33.47 -13.96
CA GLY A 870 27.93 34.02 -14.00
C GLY A 870 28.03 35.55 -14.15
N GLN A 871 26.91 36.26 -14.36
CA GLN A 871 26.90 37.73 -14.42
C GLN A 871 26.30 38.38 -13.16
N GLY A 872 25.54 37.62 -12.36
CA GLY A 872 24.97 38.06 -11.09
C GLY A 872 23.45 38.18 -11.11
N THR A 873 22.91 38.87 -10.11
CA THR A 873 21.47 38.99 -9.89
C THR A 873 21.10 40.45 -9.62
N GLN A 874 20.00 40.90 -10.22
CA GLN A 874 19.40 42.21 -9.98
C GLN A 874 17.94 41.99 -9.56
N VAL A 875 17.59 42.50 -8.38
CA VAL A 875 16.24 42.48 -7.84
C VAL A 875 15.77 43.91 -7.70
N MET A 876 14.66 44.24 -8.37
CA MET A 876 14.02 45.54 -8.27
C MET A 876 12.66 45.39 -7.61
N PHE A 877 12.35 46.22 -6.62
CA PHE A 877 10.99 46.32 -6.10
C PHE A 877 10.56 47.77 -5.94
N SER A 878 9.26 48.01 -6.07
CA SER A 878 8.66 49.32 -5.93
C SER A 878 7.51 49.29 -4.92
N VAL A 879 7.40 50.35 -4.13
CA VAL A 879 6.32 50.56 -3.16
C VAL A 879 5.84 52.01 -3.25
N THR A 880 4.54 52.23 -3.10
CA THR A 880 3.98 53.58 -3.02
C THR A 880 4.03 54.07 -1.58
N LEU A 881 4.74 55.17 -1.32
CA LEU A 881 4.83 55.77 0.01
C LEU A 881 4.33 57.22 -0.02
N LYS A 882 3.64 57.61 1.05
CA LYS A 882 3.19 59.00 1.23
C LYS A 882 4.35 59.86 1.68
N ARG A 883 4.58 60.99 1.01
CA ARG A 883 5.59 61.97 1.39
C ARG A 883 5.04 62.83 2.53
N GLU A 884 5.82 62.94 3.62
CA GLU A 884 5.50 63.83 4.73
C GLU A 884 6.43 65.03 4.77
N HIS A 885 5.89 66.18 5.20
CA HIS A 885 6.57 67.46 5.13
C HIS A 885 7.14 67.97 6.46
N GLN A 886 7.01 67.27 7.59
CA GLN A 886 7.55 67.73 8.88
C GLN A 886 7.89 66.60 9.87
N LEU A 887 9.15 66.55 10.30
CA LEU A 887 9.53 66.21 11.67
C LEU A 887 10.21 67.45 12.24
N ASP A 888 9.73 67.91 13.38
CA ASP A 888 10.22 69.11 14.05
C ASP A 888 11.73 68.97 14.36
N SER A 889 12.47 70.03 14.06
CA SER A 889 13.93 70.06 13.99
C SER A 889 14.61 70.07 15.37
N GLN A 890 14.63 68.92 16.07
CA GLN A 890 15.51 68.69 17.24
C GLN A 890 16.21 67.32 17.25
N GLY A 891 16.57 66.80 16.07
CA GLY A 891 17.39 65.59 15.92
C GLY A 891 18.89 65.79 16.20
N GLN A 892 19.27 66.11 17.44
CA GLN A 892 20.65 65.94 17.92
C GLN A 892 20.65 65.24 19.29
N GLU A 893 20.97 63.95 19.30
CA GLU A 893 21.30 63.23 20.53
C GLU A 893 22.62 63.78 21.11
N ARG A 894 22.53 64.56 22.18
CA ARG A 894 23.66 64.80 23.09
C ARG A 894 23.68 63.67 24.12
N ILE A 895 24.66 62.78 24.01
CA ILE A 895 24.98 61.81 25.06
C ILE A 895 25.68 62.57 26.20
N LEU A 896 24.92 62.89 27.25
CA LEU A 896 25.44 63.25 28.57
C LEU A 896 25.32 62.03 29.50
N PRO A 897 26.21 61.88 30.50
CA PRO A 897 26.29 60.67 31.32
C PRO A 897 24.96 60.37 32.04
N VAL A 898 24.51 59.11 31.90
CA VAL A 898 23.31 58.55 32.53
C VAL A 898 23.50 58.56 34.05
N ARG A 899 22.60 59.22 34.79
CA ARG A 899 22.58 59.10 36.26
C ARG A 899 22.06 57.69 36.64
N PRO A 900 22.58 57.06 37.71
CA PRO A 900 21.96 55.86 38.28
C PRO A 900 20.47 56.07 38.53
N LEU A 901 19.65 55.08 38.18
CA LEU A 901 18.20 55.06 38.35
C LEU A 901 17.85 53.95 39.33
N ARG A 902 16.81 54.13 40.14
CA ARG A 902 16.17 53.04 40.90
C ARG A 902 15.15 52.36 40.01
N VAL A 903 15.42 51.14 39.59
CA VAL A 903 14.56 50.35 38.71
C VAL A 903 13.97 49.17 39.49
N LEU A 904 12.64 49.02 39.46
CA LEU A 904 11.98 47.80 39.92
C LEU A 904 11.81 46.84 38.75
N VAL A 905 12.27 45.59 38.89
CA VAL A 905 12.11 44.53 37.89
C VAL A 905 11.24 43.43 38.46
N ALA A 906 10.11 43.17 37.83
CA ALA A 906 9.16 42.17 38.25
C ALA A 906 8.91 41.17 37.11
N ASP A 907 9.25 39.90 37.34
CA ASP A 907 9.10 38.78 36.40
C ASP A 907 9.01 37.49 37.23
N ASP A 908 8.21 36.52 36.80
CA ASP A 908 8.00 35.28 37.56
C ASP A 908 9.13 34.25 37.33
N THR A 909 9.93 34.46 36.29
CA THR A 909 10.99 33.57 35.86
C THR A 909 12.32 34.04 36.46
N PRO A 910 12.94 33.28 37.39
CA PRO A 910 14.16 33.71 38.09
C PRO A 910 15.33 34.04 37.15
N LEU A 911 15.40 33.37 36.00
CA LEU A 911 16.42 33.62 34.98
C LEU A 911 16.27 35.01 34.34
N ASN A 912 15.05 35.43 34.00
CA ASN A 912 14.78 36.75 33.43
C ASN A 912 15.14 37.86 34.41
N ILE A 913 14.70 37.72 35.67
CA ILE A 913 15.08 38.62 36.77
C ILE A 913 16.59 38.75 36.83
N LYS A 914 17.31 37.62 36.87
CA LYS A 914 18.77 37.61 37.01
C LYS A 914 19.45 38.26 35.81
N LEU A 915 18.96 38.02 34.60
CA LEU A 915 19.50 38.58 33.37
C LEU A 915 19.36 40.11 33.36
N ILE A 916 18.13 40.61 33.55
CA ILE A 916 17.83 42.05 33.58
C ILE A 916 18.61 42.74 34.69
N GLN A 917 18.61 42.16 35.89
CA GLN A 917 19.36 42.69 37.03
C GLN A 917 20.85 42.81 36.71
N THR A 918 21.45 41.79 36.10
CA THR A 918 22.88 41.79 35.76
C THR A 918 23.23 42.88 34.74
N PHE A 919 22.40 43.07 33.72
CA PHE A 919 22.61 44.13 32.72
C PHE A 919 22.46 45.53 33.31
N LEU A 920 21.40 45.78 34.09
CA LEU A 920 21.14 47.09 34.68
C LEU A 920 22.17 47.47 35.76
N GLN A 921 22.64 46.50 36.56
CA GLN A 921 23.69 46.74 37.55
C GLN A 921 25.05 47.04 36.91
N LYS A 922 25.33 46.49 35.72
CA LYS A 922 26.55 46.79 34.96
C LYS A 922 26.63 48.26 34.55
N ASP A 923 25.48 48.89 34.28
CA ASP A 923 25.36 50.33 33.98
C ASP A 923 25.08 51.18 35.23
N ALA A 924 25.41 50.64 36.41
CA ALA A 924 25.32 51.31 37.71
C ALA A 924 23.91 51.73 38.16
N HIS A 925 22.84 51.17 37.60
CA HIS A 925 21.48 51.35 38.12
C HIS A 925 21.27 50.53 39.41
N TRP A 926 20.42 51.04 40.31
CA TRP A 926 19.97 50.32 41.49
C TRP A 926 18.74 49.50 41.14
N VAL A 927 18.83 48.18 41.30
CA VAL A 927 17.77 47.27 40.85
C VAL A 927 17.17 46.54 42.03
N ASP A 928 15.89 46.80 42.29
CA ASP A 928 15.06 45.97 43.16
C ASP A 928 14.31 44.96 42.29
N VAL A 929 14.12 43.75 42.81
CA VAL A 929 13.49 42.65 42.06
C VAL A 929 12.24 42.16 42.76
N ALA A 930 11.22 41.71 42.02
CA ALA A 930 10.03 41.06 42.54
C ALA A 930 9.73 39.80 41.71
N LYS A 931 9.29 38.72 42.36
CA LYS A 931 9.04 37.42 41.70
C LYS A 931 7.57 37.18 41.33
N ASP A 932 6.70 38.09 41.72
CA ASP A 932 5.26 38.03 41.46
C ASP A 932 4.65 39.43 41.54
N GLY A 933 3.45 39.61 40.99
CA GLY A 933 2.83 40.93 40.94
C GLY A 933 2.43 41.48 42.32
N LYS A 934 2.22 40.63 43.32
CA LYS A 934 1.90 41.08 44.69
C LYS A 934 3.14 41.70 45.36
N GLU A 935 4.30 41.08 45.21
CA GLU A 935 5.57 41.63 45.68
C GLU A 935 5.93 42.92 44.92
N ALA A 936 5.71 42.94 43.60
CA ALA A 936 5.93 44.12 42.77
C ALA A 936 5.08 45.31 43.22
N LEU A 937 3.77 45.09 43.42
CA LEU A 937 2.86 46.11 43.92
C LEU A 937 3.25 46.59 45.32
N ASN A 938 3.58 45.68 46.25
CA ASN A 938 3.95 46.07 47.61
C ASN A 938 5.18 47.00 47.59
N LYS A 939 6.22 46.64 46.82
CA LYS A 939 7.41 47.48 46.64
C LYS A 939 7.08 48.82 45.97
N ALA A 940 6.31 48.79 44.88
CA ALA A 940 5.91 50.00 44.16
C ALA A 940 5.00 50.94 44.99
N MET A 941 4.33 50.46 46.04
CA MET A 941 3.55 51.30 46.94
C MET A 941 4.38 51.89 48.09
N THR A 942 5.48 51.24 48.48
CA THR A 942 6.30 51.65 49.63
C THR A 942 7.55 52.45 49.27
N GLU A 943 8.17 52.17 48.12
CA GLU A 943 9.46 52.72 47.71
C GLU A 943 9.33 53.55 46.42
N PRO A 944 10.05 54.67 46.26
CA PRO A 944 10.10 55.42 45.01
C PRO A 944 11.07 54.79 44.00
N TYR A 945 10.60 54.63 42.76
CA TYR A 945 11.36 54.14 41.61
C TYR A 945 11.36 55.18 40.49
N ASP A 946 12.46 55.28 39.76
CA ASP A 946 12.55 56.11 38.55
C ASP A 946 11.94 55.39 37.33
N PHE A 947 11.94 54.05 37.33
CA PHE A 947 11.41 53.22 36.26
C PHE A 947 10.95 51.85 36.78
N ILE A 948 9.89 51.27 36.21
CA ILE A 948 9.41 49.93 36.56
C ILE A 948 9.33 49.06 35.31
N LEU A 949 9.99 47.90 35.34
CA LEU A 949 9.88 46.82 34.37
C LEU A 949 8.98 45.74 34.95
N LEU A 950 7.86 45.47 34.29
CA LEU A 950 6.80 44.65 34.85
C LEU A 950 6.32 43.65 33.82
N ASP A 951 6.51 42.38 34.12
CA ASP A 951 5.94 41.28 33.35
C ASP A 951 4.42 41.27 33.41
N ILE A 952 3.78 40.96 32.30
CA ILE A 952 2.32 40.90 32.23
C ILE A 952 1.81 39.62 32.90
N ASP A 953 2.41 38.49 32.54
CA ASP A 953 1.97 37.17 32.96
C ASP A 953 2.71 36.75 34.22
N MET A 954 2.26 37.28 35.37
CA MET A 954 2.83 36.95 36.67
C MET A 954 1.80 36.30 37.62
N PRO A 955 2.22 35.37 38.48
CA PRO A 955 1.38 34.79 39.53
C PRO A 955 0.85 35.85 40.51
N LYS A 956 -0.28 35.53 41.16
CA LYS A 956 -0.98 36.32 42.20
C LYS A 956 -1.62 37.63 41.74
N LEU A 957 -0.91 38.46 40.98
CA LEU A 957 -1.42 39.65 40.32
C LEU A 957 -0.74 39.77 38.96
N SER A 958 -1.53 39.97 37.92
CA SER A 958 -1.02 40.27 36.59
C SER A 958 -0.38 41.66 36.54
N GLY A 959 0.53 41.88 35.58
CA GLY A 959 1.12 43.20 35.35
C GLY A 959 0.08 44.30 35.10
N TYR A 960 -1.02 43.96 34.42
CA TYR A 960 -2.16 44.87 34.22
C TYR A 960 -2.78 45.33 35.54
N GLU A 961 -3.08 44.40 36.45
CA GLU A 961 -3.68 44.72 37.75
C GLU A 961 -2.72 45.53 38.64
N VAL A 962 -1.42 45.27 38.54
CA VAL A 962 -0.39 46.01 39.29
C VAL A 962 -0.31 47.45 38.79
N VAL A 963 -0.23 47.66 37.47
CA VAL A 963 -0.22 49.00 36.87
C VAL A 963 -1.49 49.77 37.21
N GLU A 964 -2.66 49.15 37.07
CA GLU A 964 -3.94 49.80 37.34
C GLU A 964 -4.01 50.27 38.81
N LYS A 965 -3.51 49.45 39.75
CA LYS A 965 -3.42 49.81 41.18
C LYS A 965 -2.40 50.92 41.45
N ILE A 966 -1.24 50.91 40.78
CA ILE A 966 -0.24 51.99 40.90
C ILE A 966 -0.79 53.31 40.37
N ARG A 967 -1.56 53.30 39.27
CA ARG A 967 -2.16 54.51 38.68
C ARG A 967 -3.35 55.04 39.47
N SER A 968 -4.18 54.16 40.02
CA SER A 968 -5.40 54.51 40.77
C SER A 968 -5.15 54.89 42.24
N THR A 969 -4.03 54.47 42.83
CA THR A 969 -3.71 54.75 44.24
C THR A 969 -2.70 55.89 44.34
N THR A 970 -2.94 56.87 45.23
CA THR A 970 -1.95 57.91 45.52
C THR A 970 -0.73 57.29 46.21
N GLY A 971 0.42 57.33 45.54
CA GLY A 971 1.66 56.68 46.00
C GLY A 971 2.90 57.23 45.29
N PRO A 972 4.10 56.81 45.71
CA PRO A 972 5.36 57.37 45.21
C PRO A 972 5.58 57.16 43.71
N ASN A 973 4.95 56.13 43.12
CA ASN A 973 5.15 55.74 41.71
C ASN A 973 3.93 55.99 40.81
N GLN A 974 2.95 56.78 41.27
CA GLN A 974 1.71 57.01 40.50
C GLN A 974 2.00 57.58 39.10
N GLN A 975 3.05 58.39 38.95
CA GLN A 975 3.51 58.98 37.68
C GLN A 975 4.82 58.37 37.17
N CYS A 976 5.31 57.28 37.78
CA CYS A 976 6.53 56.60 37.36
C CYS A 976 6.35 56.00 35.96
N GLU A 977 7.40 55.99 35.14
CA GLU A 977 7.38 55.32 33.84
C GLU A 977 7.39 53.79 34.06
N ILE A 978 6.38 53.09 33.50
CA ILE A 978 6.21 51.64 33.63
C ILE A 978 6.23 50.99 32.25
N ALA A 979 7.11 50.02 32.05
CA ALA A 979 7.18 49.24 30.82
C ALA A 979 6.68 47.81 31.03
N ALA A 980 5.80 47.37 30.13
CA ALA A 980 5.35 45.99 30.07
C ALA A 980 6.44 45.10 29.48
N LEU A 981 6.68 43.95 30.11
CA LEU A 981 7.46 42.85 29.53
C LEU A 981 6.49 41.75 29.10
N THR A 982 6.54 41.30 27.86
CA THR A 982 5.53 40.36 27.32
C THR A 982 6.14 39.20 26.56
N GLY A 983 5.52 38.02 26.67
CA GLY A 983 5.85 36.87 25.80
C GLY A 983 5.26 37.00 24.38
N TYR A 984 4.24 37.83 24.22
CA TYR A 984 3.51 38.05 22.97
C TYR A 984 3.60 39.52 22.55
N ALA A 985 3.92 39.76 21.28
CA ALA A 985 4.03 41.09 20.70
C ALA A 985 2.95 41.30 19.64
N PHE A 986 1.69 41.01 19.97
CA PHE A 986 0.58 41.38 19.10
C PHE A 986 0.19 42.84 19.36
N ASP A 987 -0.23 43.56 18.31
CA ASP A 987 -0.63 44.96 18.43
C ASP A 987 -1.78 45.15 19.44
N SER A 988 -2.66 44.14 19.56
CA SER A 988 -3.72 44.10 20.58
C SER A 988 -3.18 44.11 22.01
N ASP A 989 -2.02 43.51 22.26
CA ASP A 989 -1.39 43.46 23.57
C ASP A 989 -0.79 44.82 23.93
N ILE A 990 -0.24 45.52 22.93
CA ILE A 990 0.27 46.90 23.07
C ILE A 990 -0.89 47.86 23.36
N GLU A 991 -1.98 47.80 22.60
CA GLU A 991 -3.18 48.62 22.82
C GLU A 991 -3.75 48.39 24.24
N ARG A 992 -3.84 47.12 24.66
CA ARG A 992 -4.31 46.75 26.00
C ARG A 992 -3.36 47.25 27.10
N ALA A 993 -2.04 47.20 26.88
CA ALA A 993 -1.05 47.73 27.82
C ALA A 993 -1.16 49.25 27.98
N VAL A 994 -1.29 49.98 26.87
CA VAL A 994 -1.50 51.43 26.93
C VAL A 994 -2.80 51.77 27.66
N ALA A 995 -3.89 51.06 27.35
CA ALA A 995 -5.18 51.26 28.02
C ALA A 995 -5.13 51.01 29.54
N ALA A 996 -4.32 50.06 29.99
CA ALA A 996 -4.13 49.77 31.41
C ALA A 996 -3.28 50.83 32.14
N GLY A 997 -2.46 51.61 31.43
CA GLY A 997 -1.63 52.67 32.00
C GLY A 997 -0.11 52.41 31.95
N PHE A 998 0.34 51.47 31.11
CA PHE A 998 1.75 51.31 30.76
C PHE A 998 2.22 52.43 29.83
N ASN A 999 3.47 52.83 29.96
CA ASN A 999 4.10 53.84 29.11
C ASN A 999 4.83 53.22 27.91
N TYR A 1000 5.40 52.04 28.11
CA TYR A 1000 6.24 51.35 27.12
C TYR A 1000 5.94 49.85 27.10
N HIS A 1001 6.35 49.20 26.02
CA HIS A 1001 6.20 47.77 25.82
C HIS A 1001 7.49 47.18 25.27
N PHE A 1002 7.99 46.12 25.90
CA PHE A 1002 9.17 45.36 25.46
C PHE A 1002 8.80 43.88 25.31
N ALA A 1003 8.97 43.37 24.09
CA ALA A 1003 8.81 41.96 23.81
C ALA A 1003 9.97 41.14 24.41
N LYS A 1004 9.67 39.97 24.97
CA LYS A 1004 10.66 38.98 25.40
C LYS A 1004 11.07 38.12 24.18
N PRO A 1005 12.37 37.80 24.01
CA PRO A 1005 13.50 38.18 24.85
C PRO A 1005 13.84 39.68 24.70
N ILE A 1006 14.06 40.35 25.84
CA ILE A 1006 14.27 41.81 25.89
C ILE A 1006 15.55 42.19 25.13
N GLN A 1007 15.41 43.13 24.21
CA GLN A 1007 16.56 43.77 23.56
C GLN A 1007 17.17 44.82 24.49
N PHE A 1008 18.23 44.44 25.20
CA PHE A 1008 18.85 45.28 26.24
C PHE A 1008 19.32 46.66 25.74
N ASN A 1009 19.77 46.77 24.50
CA ASN A 1009 20.12 48.05 23.89
C ASN A 1009 18.94 49.02 23.83
N LEU A 1010 17.74 48.55 23.47
CA LEU A 1010 16.53 49.37 23.44
C LEU A 1010 16.11 49.80 24.85
N LEU A 1011 16.18 48.87 25.81
CA LEU A 1011 15.89 49.14 27.21
C LEU A 1011 16.85 50.19 27.79
N LEU A 1012 18.16 50.04 27.57
CA LEU A 1012 19.18 50.97 28.04
C LEU A 1012 19.03 52.37 27.42
N ASN A 1013 18.74 52.46 26.12
CA ASN A 1013 18.45 53.73 25.47
C ASN A 1013 17.22 54.42 26.08
N ARG A 1014 16.17 53.66 26.38
CA ARG A 1014 14.97 54.20 27.04
C ARG A 1014 15.28 54.69 28.44
N LEU A 1015 16.00 53.92 29.24
CA LEU A 1015 16.43 54.34 30.59
C LEU A 1015 17.33 55.58 30.54
N ALA A 1016 18.21 55.69 29.54
CA ALA A 1016 19.01 56.89 29.31
C ALA A 1016 18.12 58.12 29.04
N ILE A 1017 17.05 58.00 28.24
CA ILE A 1017 16.07 59.07 28.01
C ILE A 1017 15.31 59.40 29.30
N SER A 1018 14.83 58.39 30.03
CA SER A 1018 14.10 58.57 31.30
C SER A 1018 14.95 59.29 32.35
N SER A 1019 16.26 59.03 32.35
CA SER A 1019 17.23 59.70 33.23
C SER A 1019 17.36 61.21 32.98
N GLN A 1020 16.95 61.68 31.79
CA GLN A 1020 16.98 63.09 31.39
C GLN A 1020 15.67 63.83 31.73
N ASN A 1021 14.54 63.11 31.84
CA ASN A 1021 13.20 63.69 32.00
C ASN A 1021 12.74 63.85 33.46
N THR A 1022 13.39 63.18 34.42
CA THR A 1022 13.09 63.32 35.85
C THR A 1022 13.96 64.41 36.48
N LYS A 1023 13.34 65.55 36.82
CA LYS A 1023 13.93 66.64 37.61
C LYS A 1023 13.66 66.47 39.09
#